data_AF-A0A2A5HS27-F1
#
_entry.id   AF-A0A2A5HS27-F1
#
_cell.length_a   1.000
_cell.length_b   1.000
_cell.length_c   1.000
_cell.angle_alpha   90.00
_cell.angle_beta   90.00
_cell.angle_gamma   90.00
#
_symmetry.space_group_name_H-M   'P 1'
#
loop_
_entity.id
_entity.type
_entity.pdbx_description
1 polymer ?
#
loop_
_entity_poly.entity_id
_entity_poly.type
_entity_poly.pdbx_seq_one_letter_code
_entity_poly.pdbx_strand_id
1 'polypeptide(L)'
;MLPLLPALANAQEDPAFTQEDPEIFYLDMFLERYDLDSTIDAITYDYEEFYLNLEQLSQTLRFTLSVDYKNRRISGWYIKQQNLINLSFSELGNQGASWVTFEGQLYLSTKKLTDIFALTAKINTIKSVAIISTHEQHPMMAKLSRSKEYRKIILLNELKVNYPVHPDQFQMVTPPNIAFRYSKLAPLTDQTSSQQRVSLDANGDILKHAVTLSLNRGDSSKAHLNAHKNIHWLNTKYRYELGDVRPITLPGIPVGGRGAGIRFAINGAEQESNRRRFEGYATPGWDAELYQNGRLVAFQVIGDDGKYIFDNMPISFGFNRFTVKLYGGYGEIKNVPYEFFGLDKNILPGQITPEISVVNSARTVLFNQSEENTNNLITRFNYGINHWSAARISAAQLSTKDQEKEGVIGAGWTALLPRSRLDLDWFKGDTEINKSAAFLSSLWQGDFSVNWRDKNILAQASTQIDANYSRTFETLRWGLSAAQIKTDLERTNTYALQFSYNSDYLQHTHNLLFSRTANSSTTDTLTTNGSTTDSSTLSSRHNANFRLGRFTFQGELKLALDQPQKFDKASIQVRTNINGLAISSGFSQDLFTGDNNSDNNNRSNNNLSNKKFDDKKTFDLKLTQKTRFGRWGLGFANDFSGERTISLNFSTDIGFDSRSPASRQASSIHTTVFHDTNYNGVFDENDKPLQGVRFSGRHHWKHYQSDAVGKVRLPGANSSQLQLIELDKNSLPDPFLHAKHLGFQVKTHAGGANHVTFPLWRTVEVEGFLVRKNKIELNNNNTNQPPLTALPGVKISLATKEGKPIVRASTEYDGFFVFDHVLPGEYCLKVEGRYLKKKILKFEHNRCFEVSENSKDYIDLKDVVLVQGEYQQ
;
A
#
# COMPACT_ATOMS: atom_id res chain seq x y z
N MET A 1 -22.42 -15.84 -59.68
CA MET A 1 -22.38 -17.25 -60.12
C MET A 1 -23.09 -18.07 -59.05
N LEU A 2 -24.26 -18.61 -59.41
CA LEU A 2 -25.01 -19.67 -58.70
C LEU A 2 -24.23 -21.01 -58.77
N PRO A 3 -24.46 -21.98 -57.85
CA PRO A 3 -25.54 -22.99 -58.01
C PRO A 3 -26.29 -23.31 -56.67
N LEU A 4 -27.62 -23.46 -56.62
CA LEU A 4 -28.54 -24.58 -56.95
C LEU A 4 -28.53 -25.81 -56.00
N LEU A 5 -29.51 -25.82 -55.07
CA LEU A 5 -30.46 -26.86 -54.57
C LEU A 5 -30.13 -28.38 -54.63
N PRO A 6 -30.61 -29.19 -53.66
CA PRO A 6 -31.94 -29.79 -53.81
C PRO A 6 -32.83 -29.86 -52.54
N ALA A 7 -34.14 -29.95 -52.82
CA ALA A 7 -35.26 -30.06 -51.89
C ALA A 7 -35.32 -31.41 -51.18
N LEU A 8 -35.85 -31.42 -49.95
CA LEU A 8 -36.23 -32.62 -49.20
C LEU A 8 -37.76 -32.74 -49.11
N ALA A 9 -38.23 -33.94 -49.44
CA ALA A 9 -39.60 -34.35 -49.54
C ALA A 9 -40.24 -34.71 -48.19
N ASN A 10 -41.57 -34.64 -48.19
CA ASN A 10 -42.55 -35.05 -47.18
C ASN A 10 -42.13 -36.15 -46.20
N ALA A 11 -42.36 -35.89 -44.91
CA ALA A 11 -42.63 -36.92 -43.91
C ALA A 11 -44.10 -36.79 -43.45
N GLN A 12 -44.78 -37.94 -43.41
CA GLN A 12 -46.19 -38.17 -43.06
C GLN A 12 -46.58 -37.64 -41.66
N GLU A 13 -47.78 -37.08 -41.58
CA GLU A 13 -48.54 -36.81 -40.35
C GLU A 13 -49.25 -38.08 -39.83
N ASP A 14 -49.25 -38.29 -38.51
CA ASP A 14 -50.45 -38.44 -37.65
C ASP A 14 -50.04 -38.72 -36.17
N PRO A 15 -50.85 -38.43 -35.11
CA PRO A 15 -51.98 -37.49 -35.01
C PRO A 15 -51.94 -36.55 -33.78
N ALA A 16 -52.64 -35.42 -33.89
CA ALA A 16 -53.28 -34.62 -32.82
C ALA A 16 -52.52 -34.27 -31.52
N PHE A 17 -51.83 -33.13 -31.54
CA PHE A 17 -51.92 -32.13 -30.47
C PHE A 17 -52.03 -30.76 -31.16
N THR A 18 -53.21 -30.14 -31.13
CA THR A 18 -53.32 -28.70 -31.40
C THR A 18 -52.69 -27.99 -30.21
N GLN A 19 -51.39 -27.75 -30.26
CA GLN A 19 -50.69 -26.90 -29.31
C GLN A 19 -50.63 -25.51 -29.93
N GLU A 20 -51.20 -24.53 -29.23
CA GLU A 20 -50.96 -23.11 -29.49
C GLU A 20 -49.44 -22.88 -29.62
N ASP A 21 -49.04 -21.98 -30.52
CA ASP A 21 -47.62 -21.61 -30.65
C ASP A 21 -47.12 -21.16 -29.27
N PRO A 22 -46.03 -21.73 -28.75
CA PRO A 22 -45.55 -21.40 -27.42
C PRO A 22 -45.08 -19.94 -27.38
N GLU A 23 -45.33 -19.27 -26.26
CA GLU A 23 -44.77 -17.95 -26.03
C GLU A 23 -43.30 -18.04 -25.63
N ILE A 24 -42.48 -17.15 -26.20
CA ILE A 24 -41.03 -17.10 -25.99
C ILE A 24 -40.69 -15.95 -25.05
N PHE A 25 -39.89 -16.25 -24.03
CA PHE A 25 -39.32 -15.29 -23.10
C PHE A 25 -37.79 -15.29 -23.19
N TYR A 26 -37.22 -14.09 -23.26
CA TYR A 26 -35.78 -13.87 -23.09
C TYR A 26 -35.54 -13.45 -21.65
N LEU A 27 -34.90 -14.32 -20.86
CA LEU A 27 -34.76 -14.12 -19.43
C LEU A 27 -33.29 -13.91 -19.05
N ASP A 28 -33.00 -12.89 -18.25
CA ASP A 28 -31.68 -12.72 -17.64
C ASP A 28 -31.43 -13.84 -16.63
N MET A 29 -30.29 -14.53 -16.74
CA MET A 29 -29.98 -15.70 -15.93
C MET A 29 -29.19 -15.35 -14.68
N PHE A 30 -29.68 -15.81 -13.54
CA PHE A 30 -29.01 -15.74 -12.25
C PHE A 30 -28.68 -17.14 -11.74
N LEU A 31 -27.47 -17.32 -11.21
CA LEU A 31 -27.13 -18.48 -10.39
C LEU A 31 -27.25 -18.09 -8.92
N GLU A 32 -28.30 -18.55 -8.25
CA GLU A 32 -28.76 -18.10 -6.94
C GLU A 32 -28.96 -16.57 -6.87
N ARG A 33 -27.93 -15.84 -6.43
CA ARG A 33 -27.91 -14.37 -6.29
C ARG A 33 -26.90 -13.68 -7.20
N TYR A 34 -26.20 -14.46 -8.03
CA TYR A 34 -25.15 -13.94 -8.91
C TYR A 34 -25.68 -13.82 -10.34
N ASP A 35 -25.63 -12.61 -10.88
CA ASP A 35 -25.91 -12.33 -12.28
C ASP A 35 -24.83 -13.00 -13.16
N LEU A 36 -25.27 -13.67 -14.22
CA LEU A 36 -24.39 -14.37 -15.17
C LEU A 36 -24.07 -13.53 -16.41
N ASP A 37 -24.62 -12.31 -16.54
CA ASP A 37 -24.51 -11.45 -17.73
C ASP A 37 -24.89 -12.21 -19.02
N SER A 38 -25.91 -13.05 -18.95
CA SER A 38 -26.35 -13.93 -20.04
C SER A 38 -27.86 -14.10 -20.04
N THR A 39 -28.45 -14.15 -21.22
CA THR A 39 -29.87 -14.43 -21.41
C THR A 39 -30.11 -15.90 -21.71
N ILE A 40 -31.27 -16.43 -21.31
CA ILE A 40 -31.76 -17.76 -21.68
C ILE A 40 -33.16 -17.66 -22.27
N ASP A 41 -33.37 -18.44 -23.32
CA ASP A 41 -34.65 -18.61 -23.97
C ASP A 41 -35.49 -19.61 -23.15
N ALA A 42 -36.68 -19.16 -22.78
CA ALA A 42 -37.69 -19.97 -22.13
C ALA A 42 -38.96 -19.97 -22.97
N ILE A 43 -39.62 -21.12 -23.07
CA ILE A 43 -40.92 -21.24 -23.72
C ILE A 43 -41.97 -21.75 -22.74
N THR A 44 -43.22 -21.34 -22.93
CA THR A 44 -44.37 -21.82 -22.16
C THR A 44 -45.61 -21.91 -23.04
N TYR A 45 -46.50 -22.83 -22.70
CA TYR A 45 -47.80 -23.02 -23.36
C TYR A 45 -48.98 -22.60 -22.48
N ASP A 46 -48.79 -22.57 -21.15
CA ASP A 46 -49.85 -22.38 -20.17
C ASP A 46 -49.48 -21.37 -19.07
N TYR A 47 -48.29 -20.77 -19.12
CA TYR A 47 -47.70 -19.91 -18.10
C TYR A 47 -47.52 -20.57 -16.71
N GLU A 48 -47.83 -21.85 -16.57
CA GLU A 48 -47.62 -22.64 -15.36
C GLU A 48 -46.30 -23.42 -15.45
N GLU A 49 -46.05 -24.03 -16.62
CA GLU A 49 -44.83 -24.76 -16.92
C GLU A 49 -43.96 -24.04 -17.93
N PHE A 50 -42.68 -23.97 -17.62
CA PHE A 50 -41.68 -23.37 -18.46
C PHE A 50 -40.65 -24.41 -18.89
N TYR A 51 -40.20 -24.28 -20.13
CA TYR A 51 -39.14 -25.08 -20.69
C TYR A 51 -37.95 -24.19 -21.01
N LEU A 52 -36.76 -24.58 -20.57
CA LEU A 52 -35.52 -23.82 -20.78
C LEU A 52 -34.66 -24.48 -21.86
N ASN A 53 -34.04 -23.66 -22.69
CA ASN A 53 -33.11 -24.11 -23.72
C ASN A 53 -31.89 -24.80 -23.09
N LEU A 54 -31.73 -26.10 -23.35
CA LEU A 54 -30.68 -26.91 -22.70
C LEU A 54 -29.28 -26.53 -23.17
N GLU A 55 -29.12 -26.16 -24.44
CA GLU A 55 -27.81 -25.83 -25.00
C GLU A 55 -27.30 -24.50 -24.44
N GLN A 56 -28.17 -23.49 -24.37
CA GLN A 56 -27.85 -22.20 -23.73
C GLN A 56 -27.57 -22.36 -22.23
N LEU A 57 -28.37 -23.19 -21.54
CA LEU A 57 -28.14 -23.51 -20.13
C LEU A 57 -26.77 -24.19 -19.94
N SER A 58 -26.43 -25.15 -20.80
CA SER A 58 -25.14 -25.85 -20.76
C SER A 58 -23.97 -24.90 -21.02
N GLN A 59 -24.08 -24.00 -22.00
CA GLN A 59 -23.03 -23.03 -22.30
C GLN A 59 -22.82 -22.03 -21.15
N THR A 60 -23.92 -21.56 -20.56
CA THR A 60 -23.91 -20.55 -19.49
C THR A 60 -23.37 -21.13 -18.18
N LEU A 61 -23.86 -22.31 -17.77
CA LEU A 61 -23.40 -23.02 -16.58
C LEU A 61 -22.10 -23.79 -16.80
N ARG A 62 -21.55 -23.76 -18.02
CA ARG A 62 -20.30 -24.44 -18.41
C ARG A 62 -20.36 -25.96 -18.21
N PHE A 63 -21.51 -26.56 -18.45
CA PHE A 63 -21.61 -28.00 -18.59
C PHE A 63 -21.03 -28.44 -19.93
N THR A 64 -20.47 -29.64 -19.97
CA THR A 64 -19.94 -30.23 -21.22
C THR A 64 -20.99 -31.20 -21.77
N LEU A 65 -22.20 -30.70 -22.05
CA LEU A 65 -23.27 -31.49 -22.64
C LEU A 65 -23.26 -31.34 -24.16
N SER A 66 -23.49 -32.44 -24.87
CA SER A 66 -23.67 -32.50 -26.31
C SER A 66 -25.00 -33.17 -26.62
N VAL A 67 -25.83 -32.53 -27.44
CA VAL A 67 -27.10 -33.07 -27.93
C VAL A 67 -26.90 -33.60 -29.35
N ASP A 68 -27.07 -34.89 -29.54
CA ASP A 68 -27.07 -35.55 -30.85
C ASP A 68 -28.52 -35.74 -31.32
N TYR A 69 -29.00 -34.82 -32.14
CA TYR A 69 -30.37 -34.86 -32.69
C TYR A 69 -30.60 -36.03 -33.65
N LYS A 70 -29.55 -36.52 -34.34
CA LYS A 70 -29.67 -37.62 -35.31
C LYS A 70 -29.91 -38.94 -34.59
N ASN A 71 -29.16 -39.19 -33.53
CA ASN A 71 -29.30 -40.38 -32.70
C ASN A 71 -30.26 -40.19 -31.51
N ARG A 72 -30.84 -38.99 -31.35
CA ARG A 72 -31.73 -38.58 -30.25
C ARG A 72 -31.13 -38.89 -28.87
N ARG A 73 -29.91 -38.44 -28.62
CA ARG A 73 -29.19 -38.64 -27.34
C ARG A 73 -28.57 -37.37 -26.79
N ILE A 74 -28.44 -37.29 -25.48
CA ILE A 74 -27.69 -36.28 -24.74
C ILE A 74 -26.54 -37.00 -24.03
N SER A 75 -25.32 -36.54 -24.24
CA SER A 75 -24.13 -37.10 -23.59
C SER A 75 -23.21 -36.00 -23.05
N GLY A 76 -22.51 -36.27 -21.95
CA GLY A 76 -21.60 -35.28 -21.36
C GLY A 76 -21.42 -35.42 -19.86
N TRP A 77 -21.01 -34.33 -19.21
CA TRP A 77 -20.99 -34.21 -17.74
C TRP A 77 -21.42 -32.82 -17.29
N TYR A 78 -21.93 -32.72 -16.07
CA TYR A 78 -22.43 -31.48 -15.46
C TYR A 78 -21.84 -31.26 -14.06
N ILE A 79 -21.52 -30.01 -13.69
CA ILE A 79 -20.92 -29.61 -12.39
C ILE A 79 -19.51 -30.22 -12.12
N LYS A 80 -19.35 -31.55 -12.12
CA LYS A 80 -18.09 -32.29 -11.92
C LYS A 80 -17.93 -33.35 -13.02
N GLN A 81 -16.70 -33.65 -13.41
CA GLN A 81 -16.41 -34.65 -14.46
C GLN A 81 -16.94 -36.06 -14.15
N GLN A 82 -17.14 -36.37 -12.87
CA GLN A 82 -17.71 -37.63 -12.39
C GLN A 82 -19.25 -37.73 -12.54
N ASN A 83 -19.93 -36.61 -12.75
CA ASN A 83 -21.38 -36.56 -12.96
C ASN A 83 -21.67 -36.71 -14.47
N LEU A 84 -21.45 -37.91 -15.00
CA LEU A 84 -21.65 -38.24 -16.42
C LEU A 84 -23.13 -38.46 -16.71
N ILE A 85 -23.56 -38.05 -17.91
CA ILE A 85 -24.90 -38.27 -18.43
C ILE A 85 -24.79 -38.87 -19.84
N ASN A 86 -25.64 -39.87 -20.12
CA ASN A 86 -25.79 -40.47 -21.44
C ASN A 86 -27.22 -41.00 -21.59
N LEU A 87 -28.14 -40.11 -21.94
CA LEU A 87 -29.58 -40.39 -22.01
C LEU A 87 -30.08 -40.27 -23.45
N SER A 88 -30.98 -41.15 -23.86
CA SER A 88 -31.80 -41.03 -25.06
C SER A 88 -33.01 -40.11 -24.82
N PHE A 89 -33.59 -39.55 -25.87
CA PHE A 89 -34.78 -38.69 -25.73
C PHE A 89 -35.98 -39.44 -25.13
N SER A 90 -36.09 -40.76 -25.36
CA SER A 90 -37.08 -41.61 -24.71
C SER A 90 -36.89 -41.70 -23.19
N GLU A 91 -35.65 -41.59 -22.70
CA GLU A 91 -35.34 -41.62 -21.25
C GLU A 91 -35.57 -40.26 -20.58
N LEU A 92 -35.75 -39.18 -21.33
CA LEU A 92 -36.12 -37.87 -20.80
C LEU A 92 -37.57 -37.83 -20.33
N GLY A 93 -38.42 -38.72 -20.83
CA GLY A 93 -39.86 -38.77 -20.55
C GLY A 93 -40.69 -38.40 -21.78
N ASN A 94 -41.97 -38.11 -21.55
CA ASN A 94 -42.92 -37.82 -22.62
C ASN A 94 -42.65 -36.45 -23.26
N GLN A 95 -42.64 -36.41 -24.60
CA GLN A 95 -42.61 -35.17 -25.36
C GLN A 95 -43.85 -34.33 -25.02
N GLY A 96 -43.69 -33.01 -24.83
CA GLY A 96 -44.75 -32.09 -24.44
C GLY A 96 -44.99 -31.98 -22.93
N ALA A 97 -44.43 -32.89 -22.11
CA ALA A 97 -44.51 -32.82 -20.65
C ALA A 97 -43.13 -32.69 -19.98
N SER A 98 -42.12 -33.39 -20.52
CA SER A 98 -40.75 -33.39 -19.96
C SER A 98 -39.76 -32.63 -20.85
N TRP A 99 -39.98 -32.65 -22.16
CA TRP A 99 -39.12 -31.98 -23.13
C TRP A 99 -39.92 -31.62 -24.39
N VAL A 100 -39.47 -30.59 -25.09
CA VAL A 100 -40.01 -30.13 -26.37
C VAL A 100 -38.85 -29.74 -27.29
N THR A 101 -39.02 -29.93 -28.59
CA THR A 101 -38.13 -29.36 -29.60
C THR A 101 -38.80 -28.15 -30.23
N PHE A 102 -38.18 -26.99 -30.10
CA PHE A 102 -38.67 -25.74 -30.67
C PHE A 102 -37.53 -25.09 -31.47
N GLU A 103 -37.82 -24.67 -32.70
CA GLU A 103 -36.83 -24.15 -33.67
C GLU A 103 -35.56 -25.03 -33.83
N GLY A 104 -35.72 -26.35 -33.77
CA GLY A 104 -34.61 -27.30 -33.92
C GLY A 104 -33.69 -27.41 -32.70
N GLN A 105 -34.03 -26.76 -31.59
CA GLN A 105 -33.30 -26.82 -30.31
C GLN A 105 -34.10 -27.56 -29.24
N LEU A 106 -33.39 -28.19 -28.31
CA LEU A 106 -34.00 -28.95 -27.22
C LEU A 106 -34.28 -28.08 -25.99
N TYR A 107 -35.56 -28.06 -25.58
CA TYR A 107 -36.03 -27.41 -24.36
C TYR A 107 -36.46 -28.45 -23.33
N LEU A 108 -36.03 -28.28 -22.07
CA LEU A 108 -36.38 -29.16 -20.96
C LEU A 108 -37.28 -28.44 -19.95
N SER A 109 -38.30 -29.12 -19.42
CA SER A 109 -39.14 -28.53 -18.38
C SER A 109 -38.32 -28.24 -17.11
N THR A 110 -38.69 -27.17 -16.39
CA THR A 110 -38.02 -26.82 -15.13
C THR A 110 -38.04 -27.97 -14.11
N LYS A 111 -39.12 -28.75 -14.07
CA LYS A 111 -39.24 -29.98 -13.28
C LYS A 111 -38.18 -31.01 -13.69
N LYS A 112 -38.04 -31.28 -15.00
CA LYS A 112 -37.08 -32.27 -15.50
C LYS A 112 -35.62 -31.86 -15.29
N LEU A 113 -35.32 -30.56 -15.32
CA LEU A 113 -33.99 -30.05 -14.95
C LEU A 113 -33.63 -30.35 -13.49
N THR A 114 -34.62 -30.32 -12.60
CA THR A 114 -34.43 -30.67 -11.19
C THR A 114 -34.13 -32.17 -11.06
N ASP A 115 -34.88 -33.02 -11.75
CA ASP A 115 -34.71 -34.47 -11.70
C ASP A 115 -33.36 -34.95 -12.25
N ILE A 116 -32.91 -34.37 -13.37
CA ILE A 116 -31.72 -34.85 -14.08
C ILE A 116 -30.43 -34.19 -13.57
N PHE A 117 -30.47 -32.88 -13.32
CA PHE A 117 -29.27 -32.08 -13.03
C PHE A 117 -29.21 -31.57 -11.59
N ALA A 118 -30.22 -31.86 -10.76
CA ALA A 118 -30.38 -31.29 -9.42
C ALA A 118 -30.37 -29.73 -9.43
N LEU A 119 -30.94 -29.15 -10.50
CA LEU A 119 -31.07 -27.72 -10.71
C LEU A 119 -32.53 -27.27 -10.57
N THR A 120 -32.80 -26.38 -9.62
CA THR A 120 -34.12 -25.75 -9.52
C THR A 120 -34.11 -24.44 -10.30
N ALA A 121 -34.97 -24.31 -11.31
CA ALA A 121 -35.17 -23.07 -12.05
C ALA A 121 -36.45 -22.36 -11.61
N LYS A 122 -36.34 -21.10 -11.17
CA LYS A 122 -37.48 -20.24 -10.85
C LYS A 122 -37.53 -19.09 -11.84
N ILE A 123 -38.64 -18.98 -12.57
CA ILE A 123 -38.83 -17.96 -13.59
C ILE A 123 -39.74 -16.86 -13.03
N ASN A 124 -39.32 -15.60 -13.23
CA ASN A 124 -40.11 -14.42 -12.94
C ASN A 124 -40.32 -13.64 -14.23
N THR A 125 -41.51 -13.77 -14.82
CA THR A 125 -41.87 -13.14 -16.09
C THR A 125 -41.97 -11.62 -15.98
N ILE A 126 -42.37 -11.07 -14.83
CA ILE A 126 -42.47 -9.61 -14.59
C ILE A 126 -41.08 -8.94 -14.60
N LYS A 127 -40.09 -9.61 -14.01
CA LYS A 127 -38.71 -9.11 -13.96
C LYS A 127 -37.86 -9.59 -15.13
N SER A 128 -38.41 -10.43 -16.02
CA SER A 128 -37.69 -11.10 -17.11
C SER A 128 -36.42 -11.81 -16.63
N VAL A 129 -36.52 -12.58 -15.54
CA VAL A 129 -35.36 -13.24 -14.90
C VAL A 129 -35.61 -14.74 -14.68
N ALA A 130 -34.58 -15.55 -14.92
CA ALA A 130 -34.51 -16.97 -14.57
C ALA A 130 -33.47 -17.19 -13.46
N ILE A 131 -33.91 -17.59 -12.26
CA ILE A 131 -33.03 -17.89 -11.12
C ILE A 131 -32.80 -19.40 -11.04
N ILE A 132 -31.58 -19.83 -11.36
CA ILE A 132 -31.12 -21.22 -11.25
C ILE A 132 -30.47 -21.42 -9.89
N SER A 133 -30.92 -22.42 -9.14
CA SER A 133 -30.35 -22.81 -7.84
C SER A 133 -29.84 -24.25 -7.90
N THR A 134 -28.74 -24.54 -7.20
CA THR A 134 -28.08 -25.85 -7.26
C THR A 134 -27.95 -26.43 -5.86
N HIS A 135 -28.23 -27.74 -5.68
CA HIS A 135 -28.07 -28.37 -4.36
C HIS A 135 -26.61 -28.67 -4.00
N GLU A 136 -25.73 -28.78 -4.99
CA GLU A 136 -24.28 -28.90 -4.82
C GLU A 136 -23.55 -27.58 -5.14
N GLN A 137 -22.38 -27.35 -4.55
CA GLN A 137 -21.59 -26.14 -4.80
C GLN A 137 -21.07 -26.07 -6.25
N HIS A 138 -21.67 -25.20 -7.06
CA HIS A 138 -21.27 -24.99 -8.44
C HIS A 138 -19.88 -24.29 -8.55
N PRO A 139 -18.94 -24.79 -9.38
CA PRO A 139 -17.59 -24.22 -9.50
C PRO A 139 -17.56 -22.72 -9.88
N MET A 140 -18.53 -22.25 -10.68
CA MET A 140 -18.64 -20.82 -11.01
C MET A 140 -18.98 -19.94 -9.80
N MET A 141 -19.69 -20.44 -8.78
CA MET A 141 -19.97 -19.63 -7.58
C MET A 141 -18.69 -19.29 -6.80
N ALA A 142 -17.73 -20.23 -6.73
CA ALA A 142 -16.42 -19.98 -6.14
C ALA A 142 -15.61 -18.94 -6.96
N LYS A 143 -15.81 -18.87 -8.28
CA LYS A 143 -15.18 -17.87 -9.15
C LYS A 143 -15.87 -16.49 -9.04
N LEU A 144 -17.20 -16.44 -9.05
CA LEU A 144 -18.01 -15.21 -8.97
C LEU A 144 -17.89 -14.52 -7.59
N SER A 145 -17.78 -15.29 -6.51
CA SER A 145 -17.47 -14.76 -5.18
C SER A 145 -16.09 -14.12 -5.13
N ARG A 146 -15.05 -14.77 -5.69
CA ARG A 146 -13.68 -14.21 -5.79
C ARG A 146 -13.65 -12.94 -6.65
N SER A 147 -14.34 -12.91 -7.80
CA SER A 147 -14.35 -11.73 -8.67
C SER A 147 -15.05 -10.53 -8.05
N LYS A 148 -16.10 -10.74 -7.23
CA LYS A 148 -16.78 -9.68 -6.49
C LYS A 148 -15.92 -9.11 -5.36
N GLU A 149 -15.19 -9.95 -4.63
CA GLU A 149 -14.17 -9.51 -3.66
C GLU A 149 -13.06 -8.72 -4.36
N TYR A 150 -12.55 -9.20 -5.51
CA TYR A 150 -11.57 -8.47 -6.33
C TYR A 150 -12.12 -7.14 -6.87
N ARG A 151 -13.35 -7.09 -7.38
CA ARG A 151 -14.01 -5.86 -7.83
C ARG A 151 -14.26 -4.90 -6.68
N LYS A 152 -14.57 -5.38 -5.48
CA LYS A 152 -14.69 -4.54 -4.28
C LYS A 152 -13.36 -3.91 -3.92
N ILE A 153 -12.25 -4.66 -4.01
CA ILE A 153 -10.88 -4.14 -3.80
C ILE A 153 -10.47 -3.14 -4.89
N ILE A 154 -10.85 -3.39 -6.15
CA ILE A 154 -10.58 -2.49 -7.29
C ILE A 154 -11.43 -1.23 -7.20
N LEU A 155 -12.75 -1.32 -6.97
CA LEU A 155 -13.61 -0.17 -6.73
C LEU A 155 -13.20 0.62 -5.49
N LEU A 156 -12.75 -0.02 -4.40
CA LEU A 156 -12.21 0.68 -3.23
C LEU A 156 -10.89 1.41 -3.54
N ASN A 157 -10.15 1.00 -4.58
CA ASN A 157 -8.95 1.69 -5.04
C ASN A 157 -9.24 2.74 -6.13
N GLU A 158 -10.25 2.55 -6.98
CA GLU A 158 -10.68 3.47 -8.04
C GLU A 158 -11.63 4.57 -7.54
N LEU A 159 -12.43 4.32 -6.50
CA LEU A 159 -13.26 5.31 -5.80
C LEU A 159 -12.50 6.06 -4.69
N LYS A 160 -11.16 6.07 -4.70
CA LYS A 160 -10.43 7.02 -3.85
C LYS A 160 -10.78 8.42 -4.31
N VAL A 161 -11.78 9.01 -3.66
CA VAL A 161 -12.05 10.45 -3.68
C VAL A 161 -10.68 11.13 -3.56
N ASN A 162 -10.28 11.88 -4.59
CA ASN A 162 -9.05 12.65 -4.57
C ASN A 162 -9.22 13.79 -3.56
N TYR A 163 -9.09 13.47 -2.28
CA TYR A 163 -9.15 14.47 -1.23
C TYR A 163 -7.98 15.45 -1.39
N PRO A 164 -8.22 16.75 -1.16
CA PRO A 164 -7.17 17.74 -1.23
C PRO A 164 -6.05 17.41 -0.24
N VAL A 165 -4.82 17.63 -0.68
CA VAL A 165 -3.62 17.42 0.14
C VAL A 165 -3.38 18.66 0.98
N HIS A 166 -3.47 18.52 2.29
CA HIS A 166 -3.14 19.57 3.23
C HIS A 166 -1.62 19.56 3.50
N PRO A 167 -0.90 20.69 3.31
CA PRO A 167 0.53 20.76 3.55
C PRO A 167 0.86 20.62 5.05
N ASP A 168 2.12 20.25 5.31
CA ASP A 168 2.65 20.14 6.66
C ASP A 168 2.91 21.54 7.25
N GLN A 169 2.52 21.75 8.50
CA GLN A 169 2.61 23.01 9.23
C GLN A 169 3.64 22.92 10.35
N PHE A 170 4.60 23.85 10.36
CA PHE A 170 5.62 23.98 11.41
C PHE A 170 5.29 25.13 12.34
N GLN A 171 5.19 24.86 13.65
CA GLN A 171 4.83 25.85 14.66
C GLN A 171 6.06 26.49 15.33
N MET A 172 5.87 27.59 16.07
CA MET A 172 6.99 28.21 16.81
C MET A 172 7.51 27.30 17.92
N VAL A 173 6.61 26.69 18.67
CA VAL A 173 6.91 25.67 19.68
C VAL A 173 5.73 24.70 19.69
N THR A 174 5.97 23.39 19.69
CA THR A 174 4.95 22.39 20.07
C THR A 174 5.34 21.71 21.38
N PRO A 175 4.35 21.23 22.17
CA PRO A 175 4.64 20.34 23.28
C PRO A 175 5.39 19.09 22.75
N PRO A 176 6.58 18.77 23.28
CA PRO A 176 7.36 17.67 22.75
C PRO A 176 6.68 16.34 23.06
N ASN A 177 6.82 15.37 22.18
CA ASN A 177 6.57 13.98 22.52
C ASN A 177 7.87 13.41 23.09
N ILE A 178 7.82 12.81 24.29
CA ILE A 178 8.98 12.24 24.97
C ILE A 178 8.78 10.73 25.14
N ALA A 179 9.72 9.93 24.68
CA ALA A 179 9.80 8.51 24.98
C ALA A 179 10.96 8.27 25.94
N PHE A 180 10.65 7.78 27.15
CA PHE A 180 11.64 7.45 28.17
C PHE A 180 11.69 5.94 28.38
N ARG A 181 12.90 5.39 28.45
CA ARG A 181 13.10 3.96 28.73
C ARG A 181 14.29 3.75 29.65
N TYR A 182 14.09 2.86 30.59
CA TYR A 182 15.09 2.43 31.55
C TYR A 182 15.13 0.90 31.56
N SER A 183 16.32 0.33 31.45
CA SER A 183 16.55 -1.11 31.58
C SER A 183 17.75 -1.37 32.48
N LYS A 184 17.58 -2.22 33.48
CA LYS A 184 18.67 -2.73 34.32
C LYS A 184 18.77 -4.23 34.13
N LEU A 185 19.96 -4.69 33.77
CA LEU A 185 20.30 -6.10 33.68
C LEU A 185 21.28 -6.42 34.81
N ALA A 186 20.90 -7.38 35.65
CA ALA A 186 21.65 -7.84 36.79
C ALA A 186 22.00 -9.32 36.56
N PRO A 187 23.29 -9.66 36.39
CA PRO A 187 23.71 -11.04 36.39
C PRO A 187 23.55 -11.65 37.79
N LEU A 188 23.25 -12.94 37.83
CA LEU A 188 23.12 -13.74 39.04
C LEU A 188 24.38 -14.57 39.34
N THR A 189 25.41 -14.44 38.50
CA THR A 189 26.73 -15.08 38.65
C THR A 189 27.80 -14.00 38.86
N ASP A 190 28.78 -14.29 39.72
CA ASP A 190 29.75 -13.31 40.26
C ASP A 190 30.74 -12.73 39.24
N GLN A 191 30.73 -13.17 37.98
CA GLN A 191 31.73 -12.78 36.98
C GLN A 191 31.37 -11.55 36.14
N THR A 192 30.16 -10.98 36.26
CA THR A 192 29.71 -9.87 35.40
C THR A 192 29.12 -8.71 36.21
N SER A 193 29.38 -7.47 35.75
CA SER A 193 28.84 -6.26 36.39
C SER A 193 27.41 -5.96 35.91
N SER A 194 26.61 -5.31 36.77
CA SER A 194 25.25 -4.90 36.38
C SER A 194 25.29 -3.83 35.29
N GLN A 195 24.58 -4.08 34.19
CA GLN A 195 24.42 -3.13 33.09
C GLN A 195 23.16 -2.29 33.30
N GLN A 196 23.27 -0.98 33.11
CA GLN A 196 22.15 -0.04 33.16
C GLN A 196 22.09 0.72 31.85
N ARG A 197 20.90 0.79 31.25
CA ARG A 197 20.67 1.60 30.06
C ARG A 197 19.49 2.55 30.27
N VAL A 198 19.70 3.80 29.86
CA VAL A 198 18.71 4.88 29.87
C VAL A 198 18.62 5.43 28.47
N SER A 199 17.40 5.54 27.93
CA SER A 199 17.17 6.23 26.66
C SER A 199 16.04 7.24 26.80
N LEU A 200 16.25 8.41 26.23
CA LEU A 200 15.29 9.50 26.15
C LEU A 200 15.24 9.99 24.71
N ASP A 201 14.07 10.03 24.12
CA ASP A 201 13.87 10.61 22.80
C ASP A 201 12.77 11.65 22.87
N ALA A 202 13.04 12.83 22.33
CA ALA A 202 12.10 13.92 22.28
C ALA A 202 11.93 14.43 20.84
N ASN A 203 10.70 14.77 20.46
CA ASN A 203 10.41 15.36 19.15
C ASN A 203 9.30 16.40 19.25
N GLY A 204 9.48 17.52 18.55
CA GLY A 204 8.55 18.66 18.54
C GLY A 204 9.06 19.79 17.65
N ASP A 205 8.28 20.86 17.53
CA ASP A 205 8.69 22.05 16.81
C ASP A 205 9.41 23.04 17.72
N ILE A 206 10.48 23.65 17.21
CA ILE A 206 11.14 24.82 17.79
C ILE A 206 11.48 25.77 16.64
N LEU A 207 11.13 27.05 16.76
CA LEU A 207 11.37 28.10 15.77
C LEU A 207 10.93 27.71 14.34
N LYS A 208 9.77 27.03 14.19
CA LYS A 208 9.27 26.51 12.90
C LYS A 208 10.16 25.46 12.25
N HIS A 209 10.88 24.67 13.04
CA HIS A 209 11.62 23.50 12.60
C HIS A 209 11.21 22.28 13.41
N ALA A 210 11.08 21.15 12.73
CA ALA A 210 10.89 19.87 13.39
C ALA A 210 12.21 19.44 14.01
N VAL A 211 12.26 19.42 15.34
CA VAL A 211 13.43 19.05 16.13
C VAL A 211 13.27 17.64 16.68
N THR A 212 14.33 16.85 16.59
CA THR A 212 14.45 15.52 17.15
C THR A 212 15.70 15.45 18.02
N LEU A 213 15.53 14.97 19.26
CA LEU A 213 16.59 14.75 20.23
C LEU A 213 16.55 13.26 20.63
N SER A 214 17.68 12.59 20.63
CA SER A 214 17.83 11.22 21.15
C SER A 214 19.06 11.18 22.05
N LEU A 215 18.87 10.77 23.30
CA LEU A 215 19.91 10.60 24.31
C LEU A 215 19.90 9.13 24.74
N ASN A 216 21.03 8.45 24.58
CA ASN A 216 21.21 7.07 25.01
C ASN A 216 22.42 6.98 25.91
N ARG A 217 22.26 6.36 27.08
CA ARG A 217 23.34 6.07 28.01
C ARG A 217 23.29 4.60 28.39
N GLY A 218 24.32 3.86 28.02
CA GLY A 218 24.59 2.48 28.45
C GLY A 218 26.07 2.38 28.79
N ASP A 219 26.77 1.49 28.09
CA ASP A 219 28.24 1.40 28.16
C ASP A 219 28.93 2.64 27.56
N SER A 220 28.27 3.30 26.60
CA SER A 220 28.66 4.61 26.08
C SER A 220 27.49 5.61 26.15
N SER A 221 27.80 6.91 26.19
CA SER A 221 26.79 7.98 26.15
C SER A 221 26.76 8.58 24.75
N LYS A 222 25.61 8.47 24.07
CA LYS A 222 25.37 8.98 22.72
C LYS A 222 24.24 10.01 22.74
N ALA A 223 24.40 11.07 21.96
CA ALA A 223 23.36 12.07 21.76
C ALA A 223 23.24 12.44 20.30
N HIS A 224 22.00 12.61 19.86
CA HIS A 224 21.69 13.04 18.51
C HIS A 224 20.68 14.18 18.55
N LEU A 225 20.99 15.27 17.86
CA LEU A 225 20.12 16.43 17.72
C LEU A 225 20.01 16.79 16.24
N ASN A 226 18.80 16.77 15.69
CA ASN A 226 18.54 17.17 14.31
C ASN A 226 17.33 18.11 14.27
N ALA A 227 17.47 19.23 13.57
CA ALA A 227 16.39 20.13 13.24
C ALA A 227 16.22 20.18 11.73
N HIS A 228 14.99 20.06 11.22
CA HIS A 228 14.75 20.13 9.78
C HIS A 228 13.47 20.87 9.43
N LYS A 229 13.40 21.33 8.18
CA LYS A 229 12.21 21.92 7.61
C LYS A 229 12.13 21.65 6.11
N ASN A 230 10.92 21.42 5.63
CA ASN A 230 10.65 21.28 4.21
C ASN A 230 10.26 22.64 3.64
N ILE A 231 10.83 23.01 2.50
CA ILE A 231 10.51 24.25 1.78
C ILE A 231 10.21 23.95 0.32
N HIS A 232 9.46 24.83 -0.33
CA HIS A 232 9.22 24.77 -1.76
C HIS A 232 10.01 25.88 -2.46
N TRP A 233 10.93 25.51 -3.34
CA TRP A 233 11.77 26.43 -4.09
C TRP A 233 12.00 25.88 -5.50
N LEU A 234 12.03 26.73 -6.53
CA LEU A 234 12.21 26.31 -7.94
C LEU A 234 11.29 25.14 -8.34
N ASN A 235 10.00 25.21 -8.01
CA ASN A 235 9.01 24.16 -8.25
C ASN A 235 9.38 22.77 -7.68
N THR A 236 10.31 22.72 -6.73
CA THR A 236 10.87 21.52 -6.11
C THR A 236 10.64 21.58 -4.60
N LYS A 237 10.48 20.43 -3.95
CA LYS A 237 10.42 20.36 -2.50
C LYS A 237 11.81 20.03 -1.96
N TYR A 238 12.42 21.00 -1.30
CA TYR A 238 13.69 20.82 -0.59
C TYR A 238 13.45 20.53 0.88
N ARG A 239 14.42 19.86 1.49
CA ARG A 239 14.56 19.77 2.93
C ARG A 239 15.92 20.36 3.28
N TYR A 240 15.93 21.26 4.26
CA TYR A 240 17.16 21.66 4.92
C TYR A 240 17.19 21.11 6.34
N GLU A 241 18.38 20.70 6.77
CA GLU A 241 18.63 20.02 8.02
C GLU A 241 19.86 20.65 8.70
N LEU A 242 19.79 20.77 10.02
CA LEU A 242 20.80 21.34 10.89
C LEU A 242 21.05 20.37 12.05
N GLY A 243 22.30 20.23 12.45
CA GLY A 243 22.72 19.37 13.57
C GLY A 243 23.32 18.05 13.09
N ASP A 244 22.92 16.92 13.67
CA ASP A 244 23.38 15.59 13.28
C ASP A 244 22.68 15.13 12.00
N VAL A 245 23.30 15.43 10.86
CA VAL A 245 22.78 15.21 9.52
C VAL A 245 23.62 14.18 8.79
N ARG A 246 23.08 13.61 7.70
CA ARG A 246 23.84 12.74 6.81
C ARG A 246 24.35 13.55 5.61
N PRO A 247 25.62 13.42 5.21
CA PRO A 247 26.11 14.10 4.00
C PRO A 247 25.41 13.55 2.74
N ILE A 248 25.44 14.33 1.67
CA ILE A 248 24.96 13.87 0.35
C ILE A 248 25.86 12.72 -0.10
N THR A 249 25.24 11.59 -0.45
CA THR A 249 25.96 10.39 -0.87
C THR A 249 26.38 10.51 -2.32
N LEU A 250 27.67 10.34 -2.60
CA LEU A 250 28.20 10.24 -3.96
C LEU A 250 28.51 8.76 -4.29
N PRO A 251 28.03 8.21 -5.42
CA PRO A 251 28.26 6.81 -5.76
C PRO A 251 29.74 6.45 -5.79
N GLY A 252 30.13 5.46 -4.98
CA GLY A 252 31.50 4.95 -4.94
C GLY A 252 32.48 5.77 -4.11
N ILE A 253 32.08 6.93 -3.57
CA ILE A 253 32.93 7.79 -2.76
C ILE A 253 32.51 7.66 -1.28
N PRO A 254 33.42 7.28 -0.37
CA PRO A 254 33.12 7.18 1.05
C PRO A 254 32.99 8.57 1.67
N VAL A 255 31.75 9.02 1.87
CA VAL A 255 31.44 10.36 2.43
C VAL A 255 31.17 10.34 3.94
N GLY A 256 31.53 9.26 4.65
CA GLY A 256 31.28 9.13 6.09
C GLY A 256 29.81 8.95 6.50
N GLY A 257 29.60 8.78 7.81
CA GLY A 257 28.29 8.59 8.43
C GLY A 257 27.54 9.89 8.74
N ARG A 258 26.58 9.83 9.66
CA ARG A 258 25.99 11.06 10.22
C ARG A 258 27.00 11.80 11.07
N GLY A 259 26.85 13.12 11.13
CA GLY A 259 27.61 13.95 12.04
C GLY A 259 27.10 15.40 12.04
N ALA A 260 27.75 16.24 12.84
CA ALA A 260 27.38 17.62 13.01
C ALA A 260 27.59 18.41 11.71
N GLY A 261 26.56 19.09 11.25
CA GLY A 261 26.61 19.80 9.99
C GLY A 261 25.29 20.40 9.53
N ILE A 262 25.28 20.73 8.25
CA ILE A 262 24.14 21.30 7.52
C ILE A 262 23.96 20.51 6.24
N ARG A 263 22.70 20.27 5.88
CA ARG A 263 22.32 19.64 4.62
C ARG A 263 21.17 20.40 3.99
N PHE A 264 21.26 20.66 2.70
CA PHE A 264 20.18 21.19 1.86
C PHE A 264 20.07 20.30 0.64
N ALA A 265 18.97 19.58 0.49
CA ALA A 265 18.78 18.67 -0.64
C ALA A 265 17.31 18.51 -0.99
N ILE A 266 17.03 17.91 -2.16
CA ILE A 266 15.66 17.53 -2.52
C ILE A 266 15.13 16.60 -1.41
N ASN A 267 13.89 16.82 -0.98
CA ASN A 267 13.28 15.99 0.05
C ASN A 267 13.21 14.53 -0.44
N GLY A 268 13.87 13.61 0.27
CA GLY A 268 13.98 12.20 -0.12
C GLY A 268 15.23 11.82 -0.94
N ALA A 269 16.17 12.74 -1.17
CA ALA A 269 17.42 12.52 -1.93
C ALA A 269 18.45 11.56 -1.29
N GLU A 270 18.05 10.71 -0.35
CA GLU A 270 18.93 9.79 0.40
C GLU A 270 19.34 8.53 -0.39
N GLN A 271 19.02 8.45 -1.68
CA GLN A 271 19.27 7.26 -2.49
C GLN A 271 20.67 7.23 -3.10
N GLU A 272 21.40 6.16 -2.80
CA GLU A 272 22.56 5.71 -3.56
C GLU A 272 22.10 4.71 -4.63
N SER A 273 22.04 5.12 -5.90
CA SER A 273 21.87 4.16 -7.00
C SER A 273 20.55 3.33 -6.86
N ASN A 274 20.55 2.05 -7.28
CA ASN A 274 19.43 1.09 -7.15
C ASN A 274 19.40 0.41 -5.77
N ARG A 275 20.03 1.04 -4.77
CA ARG A 275 20.03 0.57 -3.39
C ARG A 275 19.65 1.72 -2.47
N ARG A 276 19.20 1.39 -1.27
CA ARG A 276 18.90 2.39 -0.25
C ARG A 276 19.38 1.90 1.09
N ARG A 277 19.96 2.80 1.86
CA ARG A 277 20.24 2.57 3.27
C ARG A 277 19.03 2.96 4.10
N PHE A 278 18.57 2.07 4.96
CA PHE A 278 17.54 2.35 5.96
C PHE A 278 18.21 2.41 7.32
N GLU A 279 18.19 3.58 7.96
CA GLU A 279 18.76 3.75 9.28
C GLU A 279 17.86 4.60 10.17
N GLY A 280 18.05 4.45 11.47
CA GLY A 280 17.35 5.21 12.49
C GLY A 280 17.76 4.77 13.88
N TYR A 281 17.14 5.37 14.89
CA TYR A 281 17.46 5.10 16.29
C TYR A 281 16.37 4.26 16.95
N ALA A 282 16.83 3.33 17.79
CA ALA A 282 16.04 2.42 18.58
C ALA A 282 16.76 2.20 19.92
N THR A 283 16.08 1.59 20.87
CA THR A 283 16.69 1.31 22.18
C THR A 283 17.71 0.18 22.01
N PRO A 284 18.91 0.27 22.61
CA PRO A 284 19.84 -0.86 22.64
C PRO A 284 19.19 -2.15 23.15
N GLY A 285 19.55 -3.29 22.55
CA GLY A 285 18.97 -4.60 22.84
C GLY A 285 17.60 -4.87 22.20
N TRP A 286 17.09 -3.96 21.37
CA TRP A 286 15.90 -4.24 20.54
C TRP A 286 16.29 -5.01 19.28
N ASP A 287 15.31 -5.70 18.70
CA ASP A 287 15.46 -6.32 17.39
C ASP A 287 14.88 -5.39 16.32
N ALA A 288 15.59 -5.19 15.22
CA ALA A 288 15.13 -4.47 14.05
C ALA A 288 15.00 -5.42 12.88
N GLU A 289 13.80 -5.50 12.32
CA GLU A 289 13.49 -6.27 11.11
C GLU A 289 13.11 -5.30 9.99
N LEU A 290 13.80 -5.36 8.86
CA LEU A 290 13.41 -4.62 7.67
C LEU A 290 12.52 -5.50 6.78
N TYR A 291 11.34 -5.00 6.46
CA TYR A 291 10.40 -5.61 5.53
C TYR A 291 10.37 -4.82 4.22
N GLN A 292 10.29 -5.50 3.09
CA GLN A 292 9.97 -4.93 1.77
C GLN A 292 8.67 -5.55 1.27
N ASN A 293 7.67 -4.74 0.97
CA ASN A 293 6.33 -5.16 0.54
C ASN A 293 5.69 -6.21 1.49
N GLY A 294 5.93 -6.08 2.80
CA GLY A 294 5.37 -6.97 3.82
C GLY A 294 6.18 -8.26 4.09
N ARG A 295 7.30 -8.47 3.38
CA ARG A 295 8.20 -9.62 3.53
C ARG A 295 9.50 -9.21 4.23
N LEU A 296 9.99 -10.01 5.19
CA LEU A 296 11.26 -9.79 5.86
C LEU A 296 12.44 -9.89 4.87
N VAL A 297 13.29 -8.86 4.81
CA VAL A 297 14.45 -8.78 3.92
C VAL A 297 15.77 -8.56 4.64
N ALA A 298 15.77 -8.01 5.86
CA ALA A 298 16.96 -7.92 6.71
C ALA A 298 16.59 -7.91 8.19
N PHE A 299 17.56 -8.23 9.05
CA PHE A 299 17.42 -8.25 10.51
C PHE A 299 18.71 -7.74 11.16
N GLN A 300 18.58 -7.01 12.27
CA GLN A 300 19.69 -6.50 13.07
C GLN A 300 19.27 -6.38 14.54
N VAL A 301 20.11 -6.83 15.48
CA VAL A 301 19.97 -6.48 16.91
C VAL A 301 20.63 -5.12 17.15
N ILE A 302 19.95 -4.22 17.85
CA ILE A 302 20.44 -2.87 18.14
C ILE A 302 21.54 -2.93 19.19
N GLY A 303 22.74 -2.46 18.87
CA GLY A 303 23.86 -2.36 19.80
C GLY A 303 23.74 -1.18 20.77
N ASP A 304 24.76 -0.96 21.61
CA ASP A 304 24.81 0.16 22.56
C ASP A 304 24.85 1.55 21.90
N ASP A 305 25.04 1.60 20.59
CA ASP A 305 24.89 2.81 19.79
C ASP A 305 23.45 3.26 19.57
N GLY A 306 22.48 2.41 19.91
CA GLY A 306 21.05 2.71 19.77
C GLY A 306 20.63 2.90 18.32
N LYS A 307 21.37 2.34 17.35
CA LYS A 307 21.14 2.59 15.93
C LYS A 307 20.89 1.29 15.16
N TYR A 308 19.90 1.31 14.26
CA TYR A 308 19.83 0.32 13.17
C TYR A 308 20.36 0.93 11.89
N ILE A 309 21.07 0.12 11.11
CA ILE A 309 21.58 0.42 9.78
C ILE A 309 21.39 -0.83 8.91
N PHE A 310 20.37 -0.81 8.06
CA PHE A 310 20.26 -1.73 6.92
C PHE A 310 20.85 -1.04 5.71
N ASP A 311 22.14 -1.24 5.50
CA ASP A 311 22.82 -0.65 4.35
C ASP A 311 22.56 -1.45 3.09
N ASN A 312 22.74 -0.80 1.93
CA ASN A 312 22.73 -1.47 0.63
C ASN A 312 21.47 -2.34 0.44
N MET A 313 20.26 -1.86 0.68
CA MET A 313 19.06 -2.66 0.44
C MET A 313 18.56 -2.47 -1.00
N PRO A 314 18.36 -3.54 -1.79
CA PRO A 314 17.91 -3.43 -3.18
C PRO A 314 16.50 -2.87 -3.24
N ILE A 315 16.28 -1.88 -4.12
CA ILE A 315 14.95 -1.29 -4.36
C ILE A 315 14.37 -1.85 -5.67
N SER A 316 13.04 -1.93 -5.74
CA SER A 316 12.27 -2.33 -6.91
C SER A 316 12.04 -1.14 -7.85
N PHE A 317 11.71 -1.42 -9.11
CA PHE A 317 11.27 -0.36 -10.01
C PHE A 317 9.86 0.12 -9.59
N GLY A 318 9.61 1.43 -9.62
CA GLY A 318 8.31 1.99 -9.23
C GLY A 318 8.15 2.13 -7.72
N PHE A 319 6.96 1.86 -7.19
CA PHE A 319 6.65 2.11 -5.78
C PHE A 319 7.35 1.10 -4.85
N ASN A 320 8.11 1.62 -3.89
CA ASN A 320 8.81 0.83 -2.90
C ASN A 320 8.20 1.08 -1.53
N ARG A 321 7.69 0.02 -0.89
CA ARG A 321 7.21 0.06 0.49
C ARG A 321 8.12 -0.78 1.38
N PHE A 322 8.96 -0.09 2.15
CA PHE A 322 9.75 -0.71 3.21
C PHE A 322 9.14 -0.42 4.58
N THR A 323 9.38 -1.29 5.55
CA THR A 323 8.96 -1.08 6.93
C THR A 323 9.99 -1.68 7.86
N VAL A 324 10.64 -0.87 8.68
CA VAL A 324 11.44 -1.37 9.80
C VAL A 324 10.50 -1.64 10.97
N LYS A 325 10.36 -2.91 11.36
CA LYS A 325 9.68 -3.30 12.60
C LYS A 325 10.72 -3.45 13.70
N LEU A 326 10.62 -2.63 14.71
CA LEU A 326 11.46 -2.65 15.89
C LEU A 326 10.71 -3.39 16.99
N TYR A 327 11.30 -4.45 17.53
CA TYR A 327 10.74 -5.23 18.63
C TYR A 327 11.53 -4.95 19.89
N GLY A 328 10.83 -4.50 20.91
CA GLY A 328 11.40 -4.41 22.23
C GLY A 328 11.43 -5.76 22.92
N GLY A 329 12.41 -5.94 23.80
CA GLY A 329 12.54 -7.12 24.65
C GLY A 329 11.33 -7.39 25.56
N TYR A 330 10.34 -6.50 25.59
CA TYR A 330 9.15 -6.56 26.44
C TYR A 330 7.85 -6.54 25.59
N GLY A 331 7.93 -7.06 24.36
CA GLY A 331 6.77 -7.20 23.48
C GLY A 331 6.32 -5.89 22.82
N GLU A 332 7.09 -4.81 22.94
CA GLU A 332 6.87 -3.61 22.15
C GLU A 332 7.08 -3.90 20.65
N ILE A 333 6.24 -3.29 19.81
CA ILE A 333 6.40 -3.31 18.36
C ILE A 333 6.26 -1.89 17.86
N LYS A 334 7.26 -1.40 17.14
CA LYS A 334 7.25 -0.10 16.49
C LYS A 334 7.53 -0.26 15.00
N ASN A 335 6.64 0.24 14.16
CA ASN A 335 6.82 0.22 12.72
C ASN A 335 7.31 1.58 12.24
N VAL A 336 8.40 1.60 11.49
CA VAL A 336 8.94 2.77 10.80
C VAL A 336 8.80 2.51 9.29
N PRO A 337 7.74 3.00 8.65
CA PRO A 337 7.54 2.80 7.23
C PRO A 337 8.40 3.78 6.42
N TYR A 338 8.92 3.30 5.31
CA TYR A 338 9.60 4.08 4.29
C TYR A 338 8.92 3.80 2.95
N GLU A 339 8.25 4.80 2.39
CA GLU A 339 7.57 4.70 1.10
C GLU A 339 8.13 5.74 0.15
N PHE A 340 8.55 5.30 -1.03
CA PHE A 340 9.19 6.15 -2.02
C PHE A 340 9.08 5.49 -3.40
N PHE A 341 9.20 6.26 -4.49
CA PHE A 341 9.33 5.66 -5.81
C PHE A 341 10.82 5.47 -6.14
N GLY A 342 11.18 4.33 -6.73
CA GLY A 342 12.53 4.08 -7.28
C GLY A 342 12.91 5.02 -8.44
N LEU A 343 11.97 5.90 -8.83
CA LEU A 343 12.08 6.93 -9.86
C LEU A 343 12.15 8.36 -9.28
N ASP A 344 12.25 8.54 -7.95
CA ASP A 344 12.09 9.84 -7.26
C ASP A 344 13.08 10.96 -7.67
N LYS A 345 13.93 10.71 -8.67
CA LYS A 345 14.74 11.72 -9.37
C LYS A 345 14.07 12.26 -10.64
N ASN A 346 12.74 12.25 -10.74
CA ASN A 346 12.04 12.77 -11.93
C ASN A 346 12.15 14.30 -11.98
N ILE A 347 13.31 14.78 -12.43
CA ILE A 347 13.61 16.20 -12.64
C ILE A 347 12.92 16.59 -13.94
N LEU A 348 11.99 17.54 -13.87
CA LEU A 348 11.24 18.01 -15.02
C LEU A 348 12.18 18.65 -16.05
N PRO A 349 11.82 18.65 -17.35
CA PRO A 349 12.58 19.35 -18.37
C PRO A 349 12.86 20.80 -17.98
N GLY A 350 14.13 21.23 -18.05
CA GLY A 350 14.58 22.57 -17.68
C GLY A 350 14.71 22.83 -16.17
N GLN A 351 14.33 21.88 -15.31
CA GLN A 351 14.38 22.06 -13.86
C GLN A 351 15.81 21.87 -13.34
N ILE A 352 16.26 22.81 -12.51
CA ILE A 352 17.55 22.77 -11.83
C ILE A 352 17.32 22.41 -10.36
N THR A 353 18.10 21.46 -9.85
CA THR A 353 18.03 21.04 -8.45
C THR A 353 19.40 21.01 -7.78
N PRO A 354 19.80 22.10 -7.09
CA PRO A 354 21.05 22.13 -6.34
C PRO A 354 20.89 21.46 -4.97
N GLU A 355 21.92 20.74 -4.55
CA GLU A 355 22.06 20.11 -3.26
C GLU A 355 23.43 20.47 -2.68
N ILE A 356 23.50 20.74 -1.38
CA ILE A 356 24.74 21.02 -0.66
C ILE A 356 24.72 20.37 0.72
N SER A 357 25.86 19.83 1.17
CA SER A 357 26.03 19.37 2.54
C SER A 357 27.42 19.69 3.04
N VAL A 358 27.50 20.18 4.28
CA VAL A 358 28.74 20.43 5.02
C VAL A 358 28.63 19.65 6.32
N VAL A 359 29.39 18.57 6.46
CA VAL A 359 29.24 17.64 7.57
C VAL A 359 30.60 17.23 8.11
N ASN A 360 30.77 17.31 9.42
CA ASN A 360 31.84 16.65 10.13
C ASN A 360 31.33 15.29 10.61
N SER A 361 31.61 14.26 9.82
CA SER A 361 31.21 12.88 10.10
C SER A 361 31.98 12.35 11.32
N ALA A 362 31.31 11.56 12.16
CA ALA A 362 31.76 11.02 13.45
C ALA A 362 31.71 11.98 14.66
N ARG A 363 31.59 13.30 14.46
CA ARG A 363 31.30 14.26 15.55
C ARG A 363 29.79 14.45 15.71
N THR A 364 29.24 14.34 16.92
CA THR A 364 27.85 14.77 17.19
C THR A 364 27.79 16.20 17.72
N VAL A 365 26.63 16.86 17.59
CA VAL A 365 26.44 18.24 18.07
C VAL A 365 26.64 18.35 19.59
N LEU A 366 26.16 17.37 20.35
CA LEU A 366 26.10 17.43 21.82
C LEU A 366 27.29 16.74 22.50
N PHE A 367 27.84 15.67 21.90
CA PHE A 367 29.00 14.97 22.42
C PHE A 367 30.06 14.71 21.34
N ASN A 368 31.33 14.85 21.70
CA ASN A 368 32.41 14.42 20.83
C ASN A 368 32.60 12.90 20.98
N GLN A 369 32.51 12.13 19.90
CA GLN A 369 32.77 10.69 19.91
C GLN A 369 33.86 10.38 18.88
N SER A 370 34.91 9.72 19.34
CA SER A 370 35.98 9.10 18.53
C SER A 370 36.99 10.01 17.83
N GLU A 371 38.14 9.43 17.48
CA GLU A 371 39.34 10.11 16.97
C GLU A 371 39.37 10.28 15.44
N GLU A 372 38.53 9.58 14.67
CA GLU A 372 38.49 9.63 13.20
C GLU A 372 37.35 10.54 12.69
N ASN A 373 37.64 11.83 12.55
CA ASN A 373 36.68 12.80 12.00
C ASN A 373 36.90 13.00 10.49
N THR A 374 35.81 13.01 9.73
CA THR A 374 35.82 13.33 8.28
C THR A 374 35.02 14.60 8.00
N ASN A 375 35.71 15.67 7.60
CA ASN A 375 35.08 16.91 7.17
C ASN A 375 34.75 16.85 5.68
N ASN A 376 33.47 16.96 5.35
CA ASN A 376 32.99 16.75 4.00
C ASN A 376 32.17 17.96 3.57
N LEU A 377 32.60 18.64 2.49
CA LEU A 377 31.82 19.63 1.76
C LEU A 377 31.41 19.01 0.43
N ILE A 378 30.13 18.86 0.17
CA ILE A 378 29.62 18.22 -1.05
C ILE A 378 28.57 19.13 -1.68
N THR A 379 28.68 19.34 -2.97
CA THR A 379 27.71 20.05 -3.80
C THR A 379 27.31 19.17 -4.98
N ARG A 380 26.04 19.22 -5.35
CA ARG A 380 25.50 18.52 -6.51
C ARG A 380 24.49 19.42 -7.21
N PHE A 381 24.60 19.51 -8.52
CA PHE A 381 23.65 20.22 -9.37
C PHE A 381 23.06 19.21 -10.34
N ASN A 382 21.74 18.99 -10.27
CA ASN A 382 21.06 18.18 -11.28
C ASN A 382 20.23 19.09 -12.22
N TYR A 383 20.18 18.72 -13.49
CA TYR A 383 19.46 19.43 -14.55
C TYR A 383 18.62 18.45 -15.38
N GLY A 384 17.31 18.70 -15.48
CA GLY A 384 16.42 17.91 -16.33
C GLY A 384 16.58 18.32 -17.79
N ILE A 385 17.12 17.43 -18.62
CA ILE A 385 17.31 17.70 -20.06
C ILE A 385 15.97 17.58 -20.77
N ASN A 386 15.23 16.51 -20.48
CA ASN A 386 13.89 16.23 -21.03
C ASN A 386 13.14 15.26 -20.09
N HIS A 387 11.97 14.78 -20.49
CA HIS A 387 11.10 13.96 -19.63
C HIS A 387 11.66 12.56 -19.32
N TRP A 388 12.76 12.17 -19.97
CA TRP A 388 13.38 10.85 -19.82
C TRP A 388 14.87 10.94 -19.51
N SER A 389 15.45 12.13 -19.32
CA SER A 389 16.87 12.25 -19.03
C SER A 389 17.21 13.47 -18.19
N ALA A 390 18.20 13.28 -17.31
CA ALA A 390 18.77 14.32 -16.48
C ALA A 390 20.30 14.19 -16.44
N ALA A 391 20.98 15.32 -16.40
CA ALA A 391 22.41 15.38 -16.14
C ALA A 391 22.65 15.83 -14.69
N ARG A 392 23.81 15.49 -14.15
CA ARG A 392 24.26 15.96 -12.84
C ARG A 392 25.75 16.25 -12.85
N ILE A 393 26.13 17.28 -12.11
CA ILE A 393 27.52 17.63 -11.82
C ILE A 393 27.65 17.64 -10.30
N SER A 394 28.75 17.13 -9.79
CA SER A 394 29.01 17.05 -8.35
C SER A 394 30.45 17.47 -8.07
N ALA A 395 30.64 18.18 -6.97
CA ALA A 395 31.96 18.51 -6.45
C ALA A 395 31.98 18.22 -4.96
N ALA A 396 33.02 17.56 -4.48
CA ALA A 396 33.23 17.24 -3.08
C ALA A 396 34.65 17.59 -2.65
N GLN A 397 34.79 17.98 -1.39
CA GLN A 397 36.04 18.12 -0.70
C GLN A 397 35.95 17.30 0.58
N LEU A 398 36.84 16.32 0.70
CA LEU A 398 36.87 15.36 1.79
C LEU A 398 38.19 15.56 2.54
N SER A 399 38.13 15.57 3.87
CA SER A 399 39.33 15.68 4.71
C SER A 399 39.18 14.77 5.91
N THR A 400 40.01 13.74 5.96
CA THR A 400 40.19 12.87 7.12
C THR A 400 41.27 13.47 8.03
N LYS A 401 41.38 12.99 9.28
CA LYS A 401 42.36 13.51 10.25
C LYS A 401 43.81 13.19 9.87
N ASP A 402 44.03 12.11 9.11
CA ASP A 402 45.35 11.56 8.78
C ASP A 402 45.72 11.65 7.29
N GLN A 403 44.87 12.22 6.43
CA GLN A 403 45.17 12.43 5.00
C GLN A 403 44.98 13.88 4.55
N GLU A 404 45.66 14.23 3.46
CA GLU A 404 45.46 15.50 2.76
C GLU A 404 44.02 15.65 2.25
N LYS A 405 43.61 16.91 2.07
CA LYS A 405 42.29 17.23 1.52
C LYS A 405 42.19 16.67 0.10
N GLU A 406 41.25 15.76 -0.13
CA GLU A 406 40.98 15.23 -1.45
C GLU A 406 39.83 16.01 -2.10
N GLY A 407 40.11 16.61 -3.25
CA GLY A 407 39.12 17.25 -4.11
C GLY A 407 38.57 16.25 -5.13
N VAL A 408 37.25 16.10 -5.19
CA VAL A 408 36.59 15.22 -6.16
C VAL A 408 35.60 16.01 -7.00
N ILE A 409 35.71 15.88 -8.32
CA ILE A 409 34.71 16.39 -9.27
C ILE A 409 34.09 15.22 -10.02
N GLY A 410 32.81 15.32 -10.37
CA GLY A 410 32.16 14.29 -11.13
C GLY A 410 31.00 14.79 -11.96
N ALA A 411 30.68 13.99 -12.96
CA ALA A 411 29.53 14.16 -13.82
C ALA A 411 28.75 12.85 -13.85
N GLY A 412 27.45 12.96 -13.96
CA GLY A 412 26.57 11.82 -14.09
C GLY A 412 25.42 12.10 -15.01
N TRP A 413 24.80 11.04 -15.48
CA TRP A 413 23.65 11.07 -16.35
C TRP A 413 22.66 10.01 -15.89
N THR A 414 21.39 10.35 -15.96
CA THR A 414 20.29 9.46 -15.62
C THR A 414 19.32 9.43 -16.80
N ALA A 415 18.96 8.23 -17.24
CA ALA A 415 17.89 8.00 -18.21
C ALA A 415 16.73 7.25 -17.57
N LEU A 416 15.52 7.77 -17.75
CA LEU A 416 14.25 7.23 -17.29
C LEU A 416 13.48 6.70 -18.51
N LEU A 417 13.60 5.41 -18.76
CA LEU A 417 12.92 4.70 -19.85
C LEU A 417 11.60 4.11 -19.33
N PRO A 418 10.66 3.71 -20.20
CA PRO A 418 9.48 2.97 -19.78
C PRO A 418 9.90 1.75 -18.94
N ARG A 419 9.41 1.70 -17.71
CA ARG A 419 9.70 0.62 -16.74
C ARG A 419 11.19 0.44 -16.40
N SER A 420 12.08 1.38 -16.76
CA SER A 420 13.52 1.23 -16.51
C SER A 420 14.21 2.55 -16.16
N ARG A 421 15.31 2.47 -15.44
CA ARG A 421 16.19 3.58 -15.07
C ARG A 421 17.64 3.15 -15.26
N LEU A 422 18.43 4.03 -15.86
CA LEU A 422 19.88 3.88 -15.99
C LEU A 422 20.55 5.10 -15.37
N ASP A 423 21.48 4.88 -14.46
CA ASP A 423 22.38 5.91 -13.93
C ASP A 423 23.81 5.59 -14.34
N LEU A 424 24.50 6.58 -14.86
CA LEU A 424 25.94 6.56 -15.12
C LEU A 424 26.57 7.68 -14.29
N ASP A 425 27.70 7.39 -13.65
CA ASP A 425 28.49 8.35 -12.89
C ASP A 425 29.97 8.16 -13.17
N TRP A 426 30.67 9.28 -13.28
CA TRP A 426 32.10 9.35 -13.37
C TRP A 426 32.59 10.43 -12.42
N PHE A 427 33.57 10.09 -11.57
CA PHE A 427 34.20 10.97 -10.62
C PHE A 427 35.72 10.88 -10.75
N LYS A 428 36.39 12.02 -10.60
CA LYS A 428 37.84 12.16 -10.59
C LYS A 428 38.24 12.89 -9.31
N GLY A 429 38.98 12.18 -8.46
CA GLY A 429 39.70 12.71 -7.31
C GLY A 429 41.13 13.13 -7.69
N ASP A 430 41.91 13.49 -6.67
CA ASP A 430 43.31 13.90 -6.85
C ASP A 430 44.19 12.71 -7.28
N THR A 431 43.91 11.52 -6.74
CA THR A 431 44.66 10.28 -7.04
C THR A 431 43.79 9.18 -7.66
N GLU A 432 42.47 9.36 -7.71
CA GLU A 432 41.52 8.27 -7.93
C GLU A 432 40.48 8.60 -9.02
N ILE A 433 40.04 7.59 -9.77
CA ILE A 433 38.91 7.71 -10.69
C ILE A 433 37.87 6.67 -10.29
N ASN A 434 36.67 7.13 -10.00
CA ASN A 434 35.54 6.28 -9.61
C ASN A 434 34.49 6.30 -10.71
N LYS A 435 34.03 5.11 -11.13
CA LYS A 435 32.99 4.95 -12.15
C LYS A 435 31.87 4.11 -11.57
N SER A 436 30.63 4.47 -11.88
CA SER A 436 29.51 3.59 -11.57
C SER A 436 28.44 3.61 -12.64
N ALA A 437 27.83 2.45 -12.85
CA ALA A 437 26.67 2.27 -13.69
C ALA A 437 25.61 1.50 -12.91
N ALA A 438 24.37 1.93 -12.98
CA ALA A 438 23.27 1.29 -12.26
C ALA A 438 22.05 1.23 -13.17
N PHE A 439 21.55 0.03 -13.42
CA PHE A 439 20.37 -0.24 -14.22
C PHE A 439 19.29 -0.90 -13.37
N LEU A 440 18.08 -0.35 -13.36
CA LEU A 440 16.92 -0.88 -12.65
C LEU A 440 15.76 -0.97 -13.63
N SER A 441 15.11 -2.13 -13.73
CA SER A 441 14.01 -2.33 -14.67
C SER A 441 12.98 -3.30 -14.14
N SER A 442 11.73 -3.10 -14.54
CA SER A 442 10.65 -4.06 -14.35
C SER A 442 10.48 -4.93 -15.61
N LEU A 443 11.31 -5.97 -15.74
CA LEU A 443 11.29 -6.94 -16.84
C LEU A 443 10.57 -8.23 -16.41
N TRP A 444 9.83 -8.87 -17.34
CA TRP A 444 9.13 -10.15 -17.11
C TRP A 444 8.27 -10.19 -15.83
N GLN A 445 7.64 -9.06 -15.49
CA GLN A 445 6.84 -8.87 -14.26
C GLN A 445 7.64 -9.06 -12.96
N GLY A 446 8.98 -9.07 -13.04
CA GLY A 446 9.90 -9.01 -11.91
C GLY A 446 10.64 -7.68 -11.84
N ASP A 447 11.43 -7.52 -10.78
CA ASP A 447 12.39 -6.45 -10.58
C ASP A 447 13.78 -6.97 -10.93
N PHE A 448 14.40 -6.35 -11.92
CA PHE A 448 15.77 -6.59 -12.34
C PHE A 448 16.63 -5.38 -12.00
N SER A 449 17.76 -5.59 -11.34
CA SER A 449 18.74 -4.54 -11.11
C SER A 449 20.16 -5.04 -11.34
N VAL A 450 20.99 -4.21 -11.96
CA VAL A 450 22.43 -4.42 -12.11
C VAL A 450 23.13 -3.17 -11.64
N ASN A 451 24.12 -3.34 -10.78
CA ASN A 451 25.01 -2.27 -10.36
C ASN A 451 26.43 -2.69 -10.67
N TRP A 452 27.18 -1.80 -11.31
CA TRP A 452 28.60 -1.95 -11.55
C TRP A 452 29.32 -0.74 -10.98
N ARG A 453 30.43 -0.98 -10.29
CA ARG A 453 31.24 0.06 -9.67
C ARG A 453 32.71 -0.31 -9.84
N ASP A 454 33.49 0.67 -10.23
CA ASP A 454 34.94 0.60 -10.31
C ASP A 454 35.46 1.72 -9.41
N LYS A 455 36.14 1.35 -8.34
CA LYS A 455 36.58 2.27 -7.30
C LYS A 455 38.06 2.10 -7.07
N ASN A 456 38.79 3.21 -7.03
CA ASN A 456 40.03 3.28 -6.28
C ASN A 456 39.66 3.92 -4.95
N ILE A 457 39.98 3.26 -3.83
CA ILE A 457 39.82 3.82 -2.49
C ILE A 457 41.12 3.54 -1.75
N LEU A 458 41.75 4.57 -1.19
CA LEU A 458 42.94 4.44 -0.32
C LEU A 458 44.07 3.63 -1.00
N ALA A 459 44.25 3.80 -2.31
CA ALA A 459 45.20 3.04 -3.14
C ALA A 459 44.93 1.52 -3.29
N GLN A 460 43.73 1.04 -2.98
CA GLN A 460 43.28 -0.31 -3.37
C GLN A 460 42.20 -0.21 -4.46
N ALA A 461 42.50 -0.76 -5.64
CA ALA A 461 41.54 -0.82 -6.72
C ALA A 461 40.52 -1.93 -6.44
N SER A 462 39.23 -1.63 -6.60
CA SER A 462 38.15 -2.58 -6.43
C SER A 462 37.10 -2.45 -7.54
N THR A 463 36.75 -3.58 -8.13
CA THR A 463 35.65 -3.69 -9.10
C THR A 463 34.54 -4.53 -8.48
N GLN A 464 33.32 -3.99 -8.49
CA GLN A 464 32.13 -4.64 -7.95
C GLN A 464 31.05 -4.71 -9.04
N ILE A 465 30.43 -5.87 -9.18
CA ILE A 465 29.21 -6.04 -9.97
C ILE A 465 28.18 -6.81 -9.14
N ASP A 466 26.95 -6.32 -9.09
CA ASP A 466 25.83 -6.96 -8.41
C ASP A 466 24.63 -7.01 -9.36
N ALA A 467 24.15 -8.19 -9.68
CA ALA A 467 22.93 -8.42 -10.44
C ALA A 467 21.88 -9.08 -9.55
N ASN A 468 20.65 -8.57 -9.59
CA ASN A 468 19.54 -9.08 -8.80
C ASN A 468 18.30 -9.18 -9.68
N TYR A 469 17.61 -10.32 -9.61
CA TYR A 469 16.30 -10.49 -10.20
C TYR A 469 15.36 -11.04 -9.14
N SER A 470 14.19 -10.44 -8.97
CA SER A 470 13.16 -10.99 -8.08
C SER A 470 11.78 -10.85 -8.67
N ARG A 471 10.91 -11.83 -8.44
CA ARG A 471 9.54 -11.80 -8.93
C ARG A 471 8.58 -12.25 -7.84
N THR A 472 7.46 -11.54 -7.75
CA THR A 472 6.40 -11.81 -6.78
C THR A 472 5.15 -12.27 -7.52
N PHE A 473 4.57 -13.37 -7.04
CA PHE A 473 3.34 -13.98 -7.48
C PHE A 473 2.41 -14.08 -6.26
N GLU A 474 1.54 -13.09 -6.09
CA GLU A 474 0.65 -12.99 -4.92
C GLU A 474 1.42 -13.10 -3.59
N THR A 475 1.36 -14.27 -2.95
CA THR A 475 1.99 -14.58 -1.66
C THR A 475 3.39 -15.16 -1.81
N LEU A 476 3.77 -15.65 -2.99
CA LEU A 476 5.07 -16.28 -3.25
C LEU A 476 6.03 -15.26 -3.88
N ARG A 477 7.26 -15.15 -3.41
CA ARG A 477 8.32 -14.36 -4.06
C ARG A 477 9.60 -15.16 -4.12
N TRP A 478 10.20 -15.21 -5.30
CA TRP A 478 11.52 -15.79 -5.50
C TRP A 478 12.51 -14.73 -5.98
N GLY A 479 13.79 -14.94 -5.71
CA GLY A 479 14.86 -14.02 -6.03
C GLY A 479 16.16 -14.75 -6.30
N LEU A 480 16.91 -14.22 -7.25
CA LEU A 480 18.26 -14.58 -7.64
C LEU A 480 19.14 -13.36 -7.43
N SER A 481 20.29 -13.53 -6.80
CA SER A 481 21.33 -12.50 -6.80
C SER A 481 22.69 -13.11 -7.10
N ALA A 482 23.47 -12.41 -7.90
CA ALA A 482 24.87 -12.73 -8.15
C ALA A 482 25.69 -11.46 -7.94
N ALA A 483 26.76 -11.56 -7.17
CA ALA A 483 27.67 -10.46 -6.90
C ALA A 483 29.12 -10.92 -7.07
N GLN A 484 29.96 -10.04 -7.54
CA GLN A 484 31.41 -10.22 -7.55
C GLN A 484 32.07 -8.95 -7.04
N ILE A 485 33.00 -9.12 -6.12
CA ILE A 485 33.90 -8.07 -5.65
C ILE A 485 35.31 -8.57 -5.96
N LYS A 486 36.09 -7.77 -6.66
CA LYS A 486 37.48 -8.06 -6.98
C LYS A 486 38.32 -6.87 -6.55
N THR A 487 39.28 -7.10 -5.69
CA THR A 487 40.37 -6.17 -5.35
C THR A 487 41.68 -6.66 -5.96
N ASP A 488 42.78 -5.97 -5.69
CA ASP A 488 44.12 -6.41 -6.10
C ASP A 488 44.56 -7.73 -5.43
N LEU A 489 44.02 -8.04 -4.24
CA LEU A 489 44.43 -9.18 -3.41
C LEU A 489 43.38 -10.29 -3.31
N GLU A 490 42.11 -9.95 -3.49
CA GLU A 490 40.98 -10.83 -3.21
C GLU A 490 39.95 -10.79 -4.34
N ARG A 491 39.38 -11.96 -4.65
CA ARG A 491 38.19 -12.07 -5.49
C ARG A 491 37.12 -12.89 -4.81
N THR A 492 35.99 -12.25 -4.51
CA THR A 492 34.84 -12.88 -3.89
C THR A 492 33.66 -12.90 -4.86
N ASN A 493 33.12 -14.09 -5.11
CA ASN A 493 31.88 -14.30 -5.87
C ASN A 493 30.80 -14.83 -4.94
N THR A 494 29.63 -14.20 -4.96
CA THR A 494 28.51 -14.54 -4.10
C THR A 494 27.25 -14.78 -4.93
N TYR A 495 26.56 -15.89 -4.68
CA TYR A 495 25.31 -16.25 -5.34
C TYR A 495 24.27 -16.54 -4.27
N ALA A 496 23.07 -15.97 -4.40
CA ALA A 496 21.98 -16.26 -3.48
C ALA A 496 20.70 -16.62 -4.22
N LEU A 497 20.03 -17.64 -3.68
CA LEU A 497 18.67 -18.01 -4.03
C LEU A 497 17.78 -17.71 -2.84
N GLN A 498 16.68 -17.05 -3.11
CA GLN A 498 15.79 -16.59 -2.07
C GLN A 498 14.35 -16.97 -2.43
N PHE A 499 13.66 -17.67 -1.54
CA PHE A 499 12.24 -18.02 -1.67
C PHE A 499 11.47 -17.47 -0.47
N SER A 500 10.26 -16.97 -0.68
CA SER A 500 9.35 -16.70 0.41
C SER A 500 7.91 -16.92 0.06
N TYR A 501 7.17 -17.21 1.11
CA TYR A 501 5.74 -17.27 1.17
C TYR A 501 5.26 -16.30 2.24
N ASN A 502 4.26 -15.49 1.95
CA ASN A 502 3.73 -14.50 2.88
C ASN A 502 2.20 -14.47 2.81
N SER A 503 1.54 -14.89 3.89
CA SER A 503 0.10 -14.77 4.13
C SER A 503 -0.17 -14.10 5.48
N ASP A 504 -1.44 -13.92 5.82
CA ASP A 504 -1.85 -13.33 7.11
C ASP A 504 -1.46 -14.19 8.34
N TYR A 505 -1.29 -15.49 8.13
CA TYR A 505 -1.07 -16.49 9.16
C TYR A 505 0.32 -17.15 9.11
N LEU A 506 1.00 -17.11 7.96
CA LEU A 506 2.33 -17.70 7.77
C LEU A 506 3.22 -16.79 6.93
N GLN A 507 4.38 -16.45 7.46
CA GLN A 507 5.48 -15.84 6.73
C GLN A 507 6.66 -16.79 6.78
N HIS A 508 7.14 -17.24 5.63
CA HIS A 508 8.30 -18.11 5.54
C HIS A 508 9.30 -17.53 4.54
N THR A 509 10.57 -17.49 4.91
CA THR A 509 11.68 -17.08 4.04
C THR A 509 12.79 -18.11 4.12
N HIS A 510 13.20 -18.60 2.95
CA HIS A 510 14.35 -19.48 2.79
C HIS A 510 15.38 -18.78 1.90
N ASN A 511 16.61 -18.68 2.39
CA ASN A 511 17.74 -18.09 1.69
C ASN A 511 18.87 -19.13 1.62
N LEU A 512 19.30 -19.45 0.42
CA LEU A 512 20.51 -20.23 0.15
C LEU A 512 21.59 -19.29 -0.37
N LEU A 513 22.76 -19.29 0.26
CA LEU A 513 23.87 -18.38 -0.05
C LEU A 513 25.13 -19.20 -0.28
N PHE A 514 25.71 -19.09 -1.47
CA PHE A 514 27.02 -19.61 -1.80
C PHE A 514 28.00 -18.45 -1.98
N SER A 515 29.16 -18.50 -1.31
CA SER A 515 30.22 -17.52 -1.49
C SER A 515 31.56 -18.22 -1.68
N ARG A 516 32.33 -17.80 -2.68
CA ARG A 516 33.69 -18.29 -2.93
C ARG A 516 34.65 -17.10 -2.96
N THR A 517 35.68 -17.18 -2.13
CA THR A 517 36.70 -16.14 -1.97
C THR A 517 38.06 -16.73 -2.31
N ALA A 518 38.74 -16.12 -3.28
CA ALA A 518 40.07 -16.46 -3.73
C ALA A 518 41.04 -15.35 -3.34
N ASN A 519 42.05 -15.68 -2.55
CA ASN A 519 43.07 -14.75 -2.07
C ASN A 519 44.42 -15.07 -2.69
N SER A 520 45.11 -14.06 -3.22
CA SER A 520 46.50 -14.16 -3.67
C SER A 520 47.41 -13.42 -2.69
N SER A 521 48.31 -14.13 -2.02
CA SER A 521 49.34 -13.50 -1.21
C SER A 521 50.70 -13.58 -1.90
N THR A 522 51.30 -12.42 -2.17
CA THR A 522 52.70 -12.31 -2.60
C THR A 522 53.53 -11.86 -1.40
N THR A 523 54.36 -12.75 -0.87
CA THR A 523 55.35 -12.38 0.15
C THR A 523 56.58 -11.80 -0.54
N ASP A 524 56.80 -10.51 -0.34
CA ASP A 524 57.93 -9.77 -0.91
C ASP A 524 59.20 -10.00 -0.08
N THR A 525 59.77 -11.22 -0.19
CA THR A 525 61.12 -11.52 0.30
C THR A 525 61.77 -12.58 -0.58
N LEU A 526 62.46 -12.17 -1.65
CA LEU A 526 63.48 -12.90 -2.45
C LEU A 526 63.34 -14.42 -2.76
N THR A 527 62.18 -15.03 -2.50
CA THR A 527 61.84 -16.43 -2.81
C THR A 527 60.44 -16.45 -3.39
N THR A 528 60.32 -16.85 -4.64
CA THR A 528 59.08 -16.88 -5.43
C THR A 528 58.14 -18.02 -5.01
N ASN A 529 57.53 -17.92 -3.82
CA ASN A 529 56.45 -18.80 -3.40
C ASN A 529 55.20 -17.95 -3.09
N GLY A 530 54.39 -17.68 -4.12
CA GLY A 530 53.05 -17.14 -3.93
C GLY A 530 52.10 -18.26 -3.49
N SER A 531 51.38 -18.08 -2.38
CA SER A 531 50.31 -19.00 -1.99
C SER A 531 48.96 -18.39 -2.35
N THR A 532 48.15 -19.16 -3.08
CA THR A 532 46.74 -18.86 -3.32
C THR A 532 45.91 -19.68 -2.34
N THR A 533 45.03 -19.00 -1.61
CA THR A 533 44.08 -19.66 -0.70
C THR A 533 42.68 -19.47 -1.24
N ASP A 534 41.98 -20.58 -1.46
CA ASP A 534 40.59 -20.60 -1.92
C ASP A 534 39.71 -21.07 -0.77
N SER A 535 38.69 -20.30 -0.46
CA SER A 535 37.66 -20.68 0.51
C SER A 535 36.29 -20.62 -0.15
N SER A 536 35.43 -21.56 0.18
CA SER A 536 34.03 -21.56 -0.22
C SER A 536 33.15 -21.80 0.99
N THR A 537 31.99 -21.14 0.98
CA THR A 537 30.96 -21.29 2.01
C THR A 537 29.62 -21.50 1.34
N LEU A 538 28.81 -22.40 1.89
CA LEU A 538 27.43 -22.62 1.45
C LEU A 538 26.57 -22.62 2.70
N SER A 539 25.63 -21.68 2.79
CA SER A 539 24.75 -21.59 3.95
C SER A 539 23.29 -21.53 3.56
N SER A 540 22.44 -22.11 4.39
CA SER A 540 20.99 -22.01 4.30
C SER A 540 20.45 -21.32 5.54
N ARG A 541 19.51 -20.37 5.36
CA ARG A 541 18.77 -19.73 6.44
C ARG A 541 17.28 -19.84 6.17
N HIS A 542 16.54 -20.38 7.14
CA HIS A 542 15.09 -20.49 7.14
C HIS A 542 14.53 -19.65 8.28
N ASN A 543 13.60 -18.76 7.95
CA ASN A 543 12.84 -17.96 8.90
C ASN A 543 11.36 -18.28 8.73
N ALA A 544 10.67 -18.64 9.80
CA ALA A 544 9.26 -18.96 9.79
C ALA A 544 8.53 -18.24 10.92
N ASN A 545 7.56 -17.40 10.58
CA ASN A 545 6.68 -16.73 11.52
C ASN A 545 5.25 -17.22 11.25
N PHE A 546 4.59 -17.82 12.24
CA PHE A 546 3.19 -18.21 12.09
C PHE A 546 2.36 -17.86 13.32
N ARG A 547 1.06 -17.68 13.08
CA ARG A 547 0.09 -17.29 14.11
C ARG A 547 -0.94 -18.39 14.31
N LEU A 548 -1.15 -18.78 15.56
CA LEU A 548 -2.18 -19.73 15.97
C LEU A 548 -3.00 -19.11 17.10
N GLY A 549 -4.18 -18.57 16.75
CA GLY A 549 -5.01 -17.82 17.68
C GLY A 549 -4.27 -16.61 18.26
N ARG A 550 -4.10 -16.57 19.58
CA ARG A 550 -3.39 -15.50 20.29
C ARG A 550 -1.86 -15.69 20.36
N PHE A 551 -1.36 -16.83 19.91
CA PHE A 551 0.06 -17.17 19.96
C PHE A 551 0.73 -16.84 18.62
N THR A 552 1.90 -16.21 18.70
CA THR A 552 2.81 -15.99 17.57
C THR A 552 4.06 -16.81 17.80
N PHE A 553 4.42 -17.62 16.82
CA PHE A 553 5.63 -18.44 16.81
C PHE A 553 6.59 -17.85 15.78
N GLN A 554 7.85 -17.69 16.16
CA GLN A 554 8.93 -17.23 15.30
C GLN A 554 10.06 -18.24 15.39
N GLY A 555 10.54 -18.74 14.27
CA GLY A 555 11.63 -19.70 14.19
C GLY A 555 12.70 -19.24 13.21
N GLU A 556 13.96 -19.38 13.60
CA GLU A 556 15.13 -19.23 12.71
C GLU A 556 15.92 -20.55 12.74
N LEU A 557 16.31 -21.03 11.58
CA LEU A 557 17.25 -22.14 11.41
C LEU A 557 18.33 -21.74 10.40
N LYS A 558 19.60 -21.76 10.82
CA LYS A 558 20.77 -21.48 10.00
C LYS A 558 21.66 -22.72 9.92
N LEU A 559 22.05 -23.12 8.71
CA LEU A 559 22.84 -24.31 8.42
C LEU A 559 24.05 -23.93 7.57
N ALA A 560 25.24 -24.44 7.89
CA ALA A 560 26.42 -24.42 7.04
C ALA A 560 26.54 -25.77 6.31
N LEU A 561 26.32 -25.76 5.00
CA LEU A 561 26.20 -26.95 4.15
C LEU A 561 27.54 -27.37 3.51
N ASP A 562 28.55 -26.53 3.59
CA ASP A 562 29.92 -26.74 3.08
C ASP A 562 30.81 -27.54 4.03
N GLN A 563 30.37 -27.78 5.27
CA GLN A 563 31.07 -28.63 6.24
C GLN A 563 30.21 -29.86 6.61
N PRO A 564 30.81 -31.05 6.80
CA PRO A 564 30.06 -32.24 7.19
C PRO A 564 29.42 -32.03 8.57
N GLN A 565 28.08 -31.95 8.57
CA GLN A 565 27.16 -31.90 9.71
C GLN A 565 27.34 -30.75 10.72
N LYS A 566 27.12 -29.50 10.31
CA LYS A 566 27.17 -28.36 11.25
C LYS A 566 25.99 -27.39 11.08
N PHE A 567 25.13 -27.43 12.08
CA PHE A 567 24.07 -26.46 12.31
C PHE A 567 24.68 -25.19 12.93
N ASP A 568 24.35 -24.00 12.43
CA ASP A 568 24.93 -22.74 12.92
C ASP A 568 24.12 -22.16 14.09
N LYS A 569 22.79 -22.10 13.91
CA LYS A 569 21.86 -21.48 14.85
C LYS A 569 20.43 -21.97 14.68
N ALA A 570 19.74 -22.25 15.79
CA ALA A 570 18.31 -22.53 15.85
C ALA A 570 17.77 -21.62 16.92
N SER A 571 16.68 -20.96 16.63
CA SER A 571 15.91 -20.30 17.66
C SER A 571 14.44 -20.49 17.41
N ILE A 572 13.70 -20.60 18.51
CA ILE A 572 12.26 -20.56 18.52
C ILE A 572 11.82 -19.58 19.59
N GLN A 573 10.94 -18.65 19.23
CA GLN A 573 10.32 -17.72 20.15
C GLN A 573 8.80 -17.87 20.05
N VAL A 574 8.16 -17.95 21.21
CA VAL A 574 6.70 -17.97 21.35
C VAL A 574 6.27 -16.72 22.08
N ARG A 575 5.28 -16.02 21.53
CA ARG A 575 4.71 -14.80 22.10
C ARG A 575 3.21 -14.90 22.21
N THR A 576 2.65 -14.44 23.32
CA THR A 576 1.21 -14.31 23.53
C THR A 576 0.88 -13.04 24.31
N ASN A 577 -0.35 -12.56 24.18
CA ASN A 577 -0.85 -11.44 24.95
C ASN A 577 -2.20 -11.81 25.56
N ILE A 578 -2.30 -11.69 26.88
CA ILE A 578 -3.49 -12.03 27.65
C ILE A 578 -3.81 -10.82 28.54
N ASN A 579 -4.94 -10.15 28.27
CA ASN A 579 -5.44 -9.02 29.05
C ASN A 579 -4.39 -7.90 29.32
N GLY A 580 -3.52 -7.62 28.34
CA GLY A 580 -2.50 -6.58 28.47
C GLY A 580 -1.20 -7.03 29.12
N LEU A 581 -1.10 -8.30 29.53
CA LEU A 581 0.14 -8.98 29.88
C LEU A 581 0.70 -9.66 28.63
N ALA A 582 1.84 -9.16 28.13
CA ALA A 582 2.60 -9.81 27.06
C ALA A 582 3.61 -10.79 27.66
N ILE A 583 3.61 -12.02 27.17
CA ILE A 583 4.53 -13.07 27.57
C ILE A 583 5.31 -13.49 26.33
N SER A 584 6.64 -13.49 26.41
CA SER A 584 7.49 -14.08 25.39
C SER A 584 8.47 -15.05 26.02
N SER A 585 8.60 -16.22 25.42
CA SER A 585 9.64 -17.18 25.79
C SER A 585 10.39 -17.59 24.54
N GLY A 586 11.71 -17.64 24.65
CA GLY A 586 12.59 -18.04 23.58
C GLY A 586 13.56 -19.12 24.03
N PHE A 587 13.92 -19.96 23.07
CA PHE A 587 15.06 -20.86 23.17
C PHE A 587 15.93 -20.65 21.95
N SER A 588 17.23 -20.49 22.15
CA SER A 588 18.21 -20.52 21.08
C SER A 588 19.35 -21.47 21.38
N GLN A 589 19.92 -22.04 20.33
CA GLN A 589 21.18 -22.75 20.38
C GLN A 589 22.06 -22.20 19.27
N ASP A 590 23.20 -21.66 19.66
CA ASP A 590 24.25 -21.18 18.77
C ASP A 590 25.43 -22.15 18.91
N LEU A 591 25.90 -22.75 17.81
CA LEU A 591 27.07 -23.64 17.84
C LEU A 591 28.39 -22.95 17.47
N PHE A 592 28.32 -21.72 16.95
CA PHE A 592 29.48 -20.94 16.55
C PHE A 592 29.29 -19.46 16.85
N THR A 593 30.14 -18.92 17.73
CA THR A 593 30.36 -17.48 17.89
C THR A 593 31.68 -17.13 17.22
N GLY A 594 31.65 -16.26 16.22
CA GLY A 594 32.88 -15.70 15.64
C GLY A 594 33.33 -14.53 16.49
N ASP A 595 34.53 -14.61 17.08
CA ASP A 595 35.20 -13.42 17.61
C ASP A 595 35.57 -12.52 16.43
N ASN A 596 34.82 -11.44 16.24
CA ASN A 596 35.27 -10.31 15.42
C ASN A 596 36.27 -9.48 16.24
N ASN A 597 37.42 -10.06 16.59
CA ASN A 597 38.55 -9.24 17.03
C ASN A 597 39.15 -8.58 15.78
N SER A 598 38.64 -7.39 15.46
CA SER A 598 39.33 -6.41 14.64
C SER A 598 40.44 -5.76 15.46
N ASP A 599 41.41 -6.55 15.90
CA ASP A 599 42.68 -5.98 16.36
C ASP A 599 43.47 -5.59 15.12
N ASN A 600 43.34 -4.30 14.79
CA ASN A 600 44.09 -3.61 13.76
C ASN A 600 45.54 -3.49 14.23
N ASN A 601 46.31 -4.58 14.15
CA ASN A 601 47.76 -4.50 14.24
C ASN A 601 48.42 -5.48 13.26
N ASN A 602 49.07 -4.86 12.28
CA ASN A 602 49.94 -5.43 11.27
C ASN A 602 50.88 -6.52 11.83
N ARG A 603 50.67 -7.77 11.39
CA ARG A 603 51.62 -8.59 10.59
C ARG A 603 51.40 -10.09 10.81
N SER A 604 51.59 -10.82 9.71
CA SER A 604 51.75 -12.28 9.61
C SER A 604 50.47 -13.10 9.42
N ASN A 605 50.17 -13.30 8.14
CA ASN A 605 49.27 -14.30 7.57
C ASN A 605 49.48 -15.70 8.17
N ASN A 606 48.50 -16.13 8.95
CA ASN A 606 47.93 -17.47 8.93
C ASN A 606 46.57 -17.39 9.65
N ASN A 607 45.63 -16.66 9.05
CA ASN A 607 44.24 -16.59 9.50
C ASN A 607 43.50 -17.88 9.12
N LEU A 608 43.89 -19.00 9.74
CA LEU A 608 42.88 -20.00 10.08
C LEU A 608 42.08 -19.34 11.21
N SER A 609 40.97 -18.70 10.88
CA SER A 609 40.04 -18.18 11.89
C SER A 609 39.68 -19.37 12.78
N ASN A 610 40.28 -19.46 13.96
CA ASN A 610 39.88 -20.43 14.97
C ASN A 610 38.49 -20.01 15.42
N LYS A 611 37.47 -20.45 14.68
CA LYS A 611 36.08 -20.40 15.13
C LYS A 611 36.04 -21.26 16.38
N LYS A 612 36.00 -20.62 17.54
CA LYS A 612 35.87 -21.31 18.81
C LYS A 612 34.50 -21.98 18.80
N PHE A 613 34.47 -23.28 19.03
CA PHE A 613 33.23 -23.99 19.26
C PHE A 613 32.75 -23.62 20.65
N ASP A 614 31.64 -22.90 20.71
CA ASP A 614 30.95 -22.59 21.94
C ASP A 614 29.48 -22.94 21.71
N ASP A 615 29.05 -24.10 22.24
CA ASP A 615 27.64 -24.55 22.19
C ASP A 615 26.85 -23.77 23.22
N LYS A 616 26.49 -22.52 22.86
CA LYS A 616 25.75 -21.60 23.71
C LYS A 616 24.27 -21.85 23.52
N LYS A 617 23.65 -22.49 24.52
CA LYS A 617 22.19 -22.63 24.60
C LYS A 617 21.66 -21.52 25.49
N THR A 618 20.66 -20.80 25.02
CA THR A 618 20.00 -19.77 25.81
C THR A 618 18.51 -20.03 25.90
N PHE A 619 17.96 -19.80 27.09
CA PHE A 619 16.53 -19.74 27.33
C PHE A 619 16.20 -18.37 27.90
N ASP A 620 15.20 -17.71 27.34
CA ASP A 620 14.69 -16.45 27.87
C ASP A 620 13.18 -16.50 28.13
N LEU A 621 12.76 -15.83 29.20
CA LEU A 621 11.37 -15.59 29.55
C LEU A 621 11.22 -14.11 29.88
N LYS A 622 10.34 -13.40 29.17
CA LYS A 622 9.99 -12.01 29.44
C LYS A 622 8.49 -11.89 29.70
N LEU A 623 8.17 -11.17 30.76
CA LEU A 623 6.83 -10.80 31.18
C LEU A 623 6.72 -9.28 31.10
N THR A 624 5.70 -8.78 30.41
CA THR A 624 5.49 -7.34 30.25
C THR A 624 4.06 -6.95 30.51
N GLN A 625 3.86 -6.11 31.52
CA GLN A 625 2.55 -5.57 31.85
C GLN A 625 2.43 -4.14 31.32
N LYS A 626 1.40 -3.91 30.49
CA LYS A 626 1.01 -2.54 30.12
C LYS A 626 0.13 -1.94 31.21
N THR A 627 0.48 -0.74 31.66
CA THR A 627 -0.30 0.06 32.63
C THR A 627 -0.60 1.45 32.07
N ARG A 628 -1.36 2.27 32.80
CA ARG A 628 -1.60 3.69 32.44
C ARG A 628 -0.34 4.56 32.52
N PHE A 629 0.67 4.15 33.29
CA PHE A 629 1.89 4.93 33.55
C PHE A 629 3.07 4.52 32.67
N GLY A 630 2.92 3.43 31.89
CA GLY A 630 4.00 2.85 31.10
C GLY A 630 3.91 1.33 31.05
N ARG A 631 4.93 0.71 30.49
CA ARG A 631 5.12 -0.74 30.43
C ARG A 631 6.19 -1.14 31.43
N TRP A 632 5.90 -2.18 32.19
CA TRP A 632 6.82 -2.77 33.16
C TRP A 632 7.21 -4.15 32.66
N GLY A 633 8.50 -4.40 32.53
CA GLY A 633 9.06 -5.62 31.99
C GLY A 633 9.96 -6.31 33.02
N LEU A 634 9.72 -7.60 33.23
CA LEU A 634 10.61 -8.49 33.98
C LEU A 634 11.10 -9.56 33.01
N GLY A 635 12.41 -9.75 32.92
CA GLY A 635 13.01 -10.77 32.07
C GLY A 635 13.96 -11.65 32.86
N PHE A 636 13.94 -12.94 32.56
CA PHE A 636 14.92 -13.91 33.01
C PHE A 636 15.57 -14.50 31.75
N ALA A 637 16.91 -14.59 31.75
CA ALA A 637 17.62 -15.34 30.74
C ALA A 637 18.64 -16.26 31.41
N ASN A 638 18.71 -17.49 30.92
CA ASN A 638 19.66 -18.50 31.33
C ASN A 638 20.44 -18.94 30.10
N ASP A 639 21.72 -18.62 30.10
CA ASP A 639 22.70 -19.26 29.26
C ASP A 639 23.19 -20.53 29.97
N PHE A 640 22.98 -21.68 29.33
CA PHE A 640 23.37 -22.98 29.88
C PHE A 640 24.90 -23.17 29.93
N SER A 641 25.69 -22.23 29.40
CA SER A 641 27.14 -22.15 29.63
C SER A 641 27.52 -21.61 31.02
N GLY A 642 26.58 -20.97 31.75
CA GLY A 642 26.77 -20.55 33.14
C GLY A 642 26.27 -19.15 33.50
N GLU A 643 25.90 -18.32 32.51
CA GLU A 643 25.40 -16.97 32.78
C GLU A 643 23.88 -16.97 33.02
N ARG A 644 23.47 -16.37 34.14
CA ARG A 644 22.05 -16.15 34.43
C ARG A 644 21.82 -14.67 34.65
N THR A 645 20.79 -14.12 34.04
CA THR A 645 20.49 -12.68 34.14
C THR A 645 19.03 -12.45 34.47
N ILE A 646 18.80 -11.44 35.30
CA ILE A 646 17.48 -10.85 35.54
C ILE A 646 17.50 -9.43 34.98
N SER A 647 16.42 -9.05 34.32
CA SER A 647 16.25 -7.71 33.77
C SER A 647 14.97 -7.05 34.29
N LEU A 648 15.09 -5.79 34.69
CA LEU A 648 13.97 -4.91 35.03
C LEU A 648 13.89 -3.78 34.01
N ASN A 649 12.69 -3.53 33.50
CA ASN A 649 12.49 -2.63 32.38
C ASN A 649 11.27 -1.77 32.60
N PHE A 650 11.42 -0.49 32.27
CA PHE A 650 10.37 0.48 32.32
C PHE A 650 10.41 1.28 31.03
N SER A 651 9.28 1.36 30.33
CA SER A 651 9.13 2.24 29.18
C SER A 651 7.86 3.06 29.29
N THR A 652 7.96 4.36 29.05
CA THR A 652 6.82 5.26 29.03
C THR A 652 6.94 6.23 27.87
N ASP A 653 5.81 6.53 27.25
CA ASP A 653 5.72 7.45 26.15
C ASP A 653 4.79 8.59 26.57
N ILE A 654 5.36 9.77 26.83
CA ILE A 654 4.70 10.96 27.34
C ILE A 654 4.47 11.91 26.16
N GLY A 655 3.22 12.04 25.73
CA GLY A 655 2.80 13.19 24.93
C GLY A 655 2.31 14.26 25.88
N PHE A 656 2.85 15.48 25.82
CA PHE A 656 2.36 16.63 26.60
C PHE A 656 1.00 17.15 26.12
N ASP A 657 0.34 16.38 25.27
CA ASP A 657 -0.94 16.68 24.71
C ASP A 657 -1.83 15.43 24.73
N SER A 658 -2.85 15.51 25.56
CA SER A 658 -3.34 14.41 26.39
C SER A 658 -3.95 13.20 25.65
N ARG A 659 -3.88 12.04 26.33
CA ARG A 659 -4.68 10.80 26.14
C ARG A 659 -4.30 9.78 25.07
N SER A 660 -3.07 9.77 24.53
CA SER A 660 -2.61 8.67 23.65
C SER A 660 -1.20 8.21 23.95
N PRO A 661 -0.87 6.92 23.73
CA PRO A 661 0.52 6.48 23.75
C PRO A 661 1.29 7.26 22.68
N ALA A 662 2.15 8.17 23.11
CA ALA A 662 3.02 8.89 22.19
C ALA A 662 3.88 7.85 21.44
N SER A 663 3.97 7.98 20.13
CA SER A 663 5.00 7.30 19.36
C SER A 663 6.05 8.35 19.02
N ARG A 664 7.33 7.97 18.95
CA ARG A 664 8.42 8.86 18.49
C ARG A 664 8.17 9.49 17.10
N GLN A 665 7.19 8.98 16.34
CA GLN A 665 6.79 9.48 15.02
C GLN A 665 5.35 10.00 14.99
N ALA A 666 4.69 10.08 16.15
CA ALA A 666 3.35 10.62 16.23
C ALA A 666 3.37 12.12 15.95
N SER A 667 2.52 12.53 15.03
CA SER A 667 2.03 13.90 14.93
C SER A 667 0.61 13.97 15.50
N SER A 668 0.11 15.18 15.68
CA SER A 668 -1.29 15.43 16.01
C SER A 668 -1.94 16.24 14.91
N ILE A 669 -3.22 15.97 14.67
CA ILE A 669 -4.03 16.77 13.76
C ILE A 669 -5.15 17.41 14.57
N HIS A 670 -5.23 18.72 14.51
CA HIS A 670 -6.17 19.55 15.25
C HIS A 670 -7.23 19.98 14.27
N THR A 671 -8.43 19.48 14.46
CA THR A 671 -9.52 19.74 13.56
C THR A 671 -10.48 20.74 14.19
N THR A 672 -10.91 21.72 13.41
CA THR A 672 -12.00 22.63 13.78
C THR A 672 -13.16 22.43 12.84
N VAL A 673 -14.36 22.26 13.39
CA VAL A 673 -15.60 22.02 12.67
C VAL A 673 -16.61 23.07 13.08
N PHE A 674 -17.17 23.74 12.08
CA PHE A 674 -18.12 24.81 12.29
C PHE A 674 -19.09 24.88 11.13
N HIS A 675 -20.29 25.38 11.43
CA HIS A 675 -21.24 25.84 10.42
C HIS A 675 -20.76 27.21 9.95
N ASP A 676 -20.27 27.23 8.72
CA ASP A 676 -19.82 28.40 7.99
C ASP A 676 -21.06 29.12 7.43
N THR A 677 -21.45 30.20 8.11
CA THR A 677 -22.72 30.88 7.86
C THR A 677 -22.65 31.83 6.67
N ASN A 678 -21.46 32.37 6.37
CA ASN A 678 -21.22 33.31 5.28
C ASN A 678 -20.48 32.67 4.10
N TYR A 679 -20.30 31.35 4.12
CA TYR A 679 -19.71 30.52 3.08
C TYR A 679 -18.27 30.91 2.69
N ASN A 680 -17.53 31.55 3.59
CA ASN A 680 -16.17 32.05 3.33
C ASN A 680 -15.06 31.01 3.59
N GLY A 681 -15.39 29.89 4.24
CA GLY A 681 -14.49 28.79 4.58
C GLY A 681 -13.53 29.04 5.76
N VAL A 682 -13.66 30.16 6.46
CA VAL A 682 -12.80 30.63 7.55
C VAL A 682 -13.65 30.78 8.81
N PHE A 683 -13.22 30.15 9.91
CA PHE A 683 -13.94 30.27 11.18
C PHE A 683 -13.87 31.70 11.72
N ASP A 684 -14.98 32.43 11.68
CA ASP A 684 -15.11 33.81 12.16
C ASP A 684 -16.21 33.99 13.21
N GLU A 685 -16.42 35.23 13.70
CA GLU A 685 -17.37 35.52 14.78
C GLU A 685 -18.84 35.24 14.41
N ASN A 686 -19.17 35.16 13.12
CA ASN A 686 -20.53 34.84 12.67
C ASN A 686 -20.79 33.34 12.63
N ASP A 687 -19.75 32.51 12.73
CA ASP A 687 -19.86 31.06 12.58
C ASP A 687 -20.21 30.34 13.88
N LYS A 688 -20.89 29.20 13.71
CA LYS A 688 -21.30 28.37 14.86
C LYS A 688 -20.41 27.14 14.97
N PRO A 689 -19.67 26.95 16.07
CA PRO A 689 -18.93 25.70 16.29
C PRO A 689 -19.88 24.52 16.40
N LEU A 690 -19.45 23.34 15.91
CA LEU A 690 -20.28 22.13 15.93
C LEU A 690 -19.69 21.08 16.85
N GLN A 691 -20.44 20.72 17.90
CA GLN A 691 -20.07 19.70 18.88
C GLN A 691 -20.51 18.30 18.44
N GLY A 692 -19.76 17.27 18.87
CA GLY A 692 -20.15 15.87 18.69
C GLY A 692 -19.79 15.27 17.32
N VAL A 693 -19.14 16.03 16.44
CA VAL A 693 -18.74 15.59 15.11
C VAL A 693 -17.54 14.65 15.21
N ARG A 694 -17.64 13.48 14.60
CA ARG A 694 -16.64 12.40 14.60
C ARG A 694 -15.85 12.33 13.31
N PHE A 695 -14.72 11.63 13.37
CA PHE A 695 -13.78 11.49 12.26
C PHE A 695 -13.34 10.04 12.04
N SER A 696 -13.14 9.67 10.77
CA SER A 696 -12.53 8.43 10.32
C SER A 696 -11.13 8.68 9.72
N GLY A 697 -10.42 7.59 9.43
CA GLY A 697 -9.02 7.60 8.99
C GLY A 697 -8.22 6.51 9.70
N ARG A 698 -7.87 6.72 10.97
CA ARG A 698 -7.26 5.69 11.84
C ARG A 698 -8.32 5.02 12.71
N HIS A 699 -8.14 3.73 13.00
CA HIS A 699 -9.12 2.96 13.76
C HIS A 699 -9.45 3.58 15.13
N HIS A 700 -8.44 4.10 15.85
CA HIS A 700 -8.63 4.68 17.18
C HIS A 700 -9.28 6.07 17.15
N TRP A 701 -9.40 6.73 15.99
CA TRP A 701 -10.04 8.04 15.87
C TRP A 701 -11.56 7.99 15.95
N LYS A 702 -12.17 6.81 15.77
CA LYS A 702 -13.63 6.62 15.79
C LYS A 702 -14.33 7.10 17.07
N HIS A 703 -13.61 7.22 18.17
CA HIS A 703 -14.13 7.66 19.47
C HIS A 703 -13.82 9.12 19.81
N TYR A 704 -13.14 9.84 18.91
CA TYR A 704 -12.85 11.26 19.09
C TYR A 704 -13.97 12.07 18.44
N GLN A 705 -14.47 13.05 19.19
CA GLN A 705 -15.56 13.94 18.78
C GLN A 705 -15.21 15.39 19.10
N SER A 706 -15.76 16.33 18.33
CA SER A 706 -15.59 17.76 18.59
C SER A 706 -16.22 18.18 19.91
N ASP A 707 -15.55 19.10 20.60
CA ASP A 707 -16.00 19.71 21.84
C ASP A 707 -17.03 20.83 21.60
N ALA A 708 -17.47 21.51 22.67
CA ALA A 708 -18.44 22.60 22.60
C ALA A 708 -17.96 23.81 21.77
N VAL A 709 -16.66 23.91 21.51
CA VAL A 709 -16.04 24.97 20.68
C VAL A 709 -15.72 24.42 19.27
N GLY A 710 -16.25 23.26 18.91
CA GLY A 710 -16.10 22.67 17.58
C GLY A 710 -14.71 22.10 17.31
N LYS A 711 -13.86 21.94 18.33
CA LYS A 711 -12.48 21.48 18.16
C LYS A 711 -12.34 20.02 18.56
N VAL A 712 -11.54 19.28 17.79
CA VAL A 712 -11.10 17.94 18.17
C VAL A 712 -9.63 17.76 17.88
N ARG A 713 -8.95 17.01 18.74
CA ARG A 713 -7.58 16.59 18.50
C ARG A 713 -7.55 15.12 18.11
N LEU A 714 -6.94 14.83 16.98
CA LEU A 714 -6.70 13.49 16.43
C LEU A 714 -5.23 13.12 16.65
N PRO A 715 -4.89 12.34 17.71
CA PRO A 715 -3.51 12.04 18.06
C PRO A 715 -2.96 10.84 17.27
N GLY A 716 -1.63 10.78 17.19
CA GLY A 716 -0.92 9.66 16.60
C GLY A 716 -1.10 9.59 15.09
N ALA A 717 -1.12 10.70 14.37
CA ALA A 717 -0.97 10.67 12.92
C ALA A 717 0.46 10.22 12.55
N ASN A 718 0.62 9.51 11.42
CA ASN A 718 1.94 9.04 10.98
C ASN A 718 2.72 10.18 10.32
N SER A 719 3.97 10.42 10.76
CA SER A 719 4.83 11.47 10.21
C SER A 719 5.52 11.16 8.87
N SER A 720 5.35 9.96 8.34
CA SER A 720 6.06 9.49 7.12
C SER A 720 5.14 9.23 5.94
N GLN A 721 3.82 9.43 6.10
CA GLN A 721 2.81 9.16 5.08
C GLN A 721 1.76 10.28 5.04
N LEU A 722 1.05 10.40 3.91
CA LEU A 722 -0.16 11.20 3.83
C LEU A 722 -1.24 10.57 4.71
N GLN A 723 -1.69 11.32 5.71
CA GLN A 723 -2.68 10.84 6.65
C GLN A 723 -4.08 11.25 6.19
N LEU A 724 -4.90 10.26 5.82
CA LEU A 724 -6.30 10.51 5.51
C LEU A 724 -7.09 10.81 6.79
N ILE A 725 -7.83 11.91 6.77
CA ILE A 725 -8.90 12.23 7.73
C ILE A 725 -10.18 12.42 6.95
N GLU A 726 -11.26 11.86 7.44
CA GLU A 726 -12.60 12.03 6.88
C GLU A 726 -13.58 12.38 8.00
N LEU A 727 -14.55 13.23 7.69
CA LEU A 727 -15.65 13.59 8.56
C LEU A 727 -16.74 12.51 8.47
N ASP A 728 -17.21 12.02 9.62
CA ASP A 728 -18.34 11.08 9.68
C ASP A 728 -19.66 11.84 9.53
N LYS A 729 -20.27 11.80 8.34
CA LYS A 729 -21.55 12.49 8.05
C LYS A 729 -22.65 12.12 9.05
N ASN A 730 -22.67 10.88 9.53
CA ASN A 730 -23.69 10.39 10.46
C ASN A 730 -23.55 10.97 11.88
N SER A 731 -22.48 11.73 12.14
CA SER A 731 -22.26 12.43 13.40
C SER A 731 -22.66 13.90 13.35
N LEU A 732 -23.10 14.41 12.20
CA LEU A 732 -23.52 15.80 12.06
C LEU A 732 -24.87 16.02 12.79
N PRO A 733 -25.03 17.17 13.47
CA PRO A 733 -26.26 17.48 14.20
C PRO A 733 -27.44 17.81 13.27
N ASP A 734 -27.16 18.27 12.05
CA ASP A 734 -28.14 18.62 11.02
C ASP A 734 -27.72 17.91 9.71
N PRO A 735 -28.60 17.08 9.11
CA PRO A 735 -28.29 16.35 7.87
C PRO A 735 -28.13 17.26 6.65
N PHE A 736 -28.63 18.49 6.69
CA PHE A 736 -28.49 19.47 5.60
C PHE A 736 -27.16 20.23 5.64
N LEU A 737 -26.32 19.98 6.65
CA LEU A 737 -24.96 20.50 6.69
C LEU A 737 -24.05 19.63 5.84
N HIS A 738 -23.42 20.23 4.84
CA HIS A 738 -22.51 19.53 3.94
C HIS A 738 -21.15 20.23 3.87
N ALA A 739 -20.07 19.44 4.02
CA ALA A 739 -18.72 19.97 3.90
C ALA A 739 -18.31 20.03 2.43
N LYS A 740 -17.61 21.10 2.02
CA LYS A 740 -16.99 21.20 0.68
C LYS A 740 -16.12 19.99 0.36
N HIS A 741 -15.37 19.54 1.36
CA HIS A 741 -14.52 18.36 1.31
C HIS A 741 -14.83 17.49 2.53
N LEU A 742 -15.26 16.26 2.28
CA LEU A 742 -15.54 15.28 3.34
C LEU A 742 -14.27 14.76 4.01
N GLY A 743 -13.09 15.05 3.47
CA GLY A 743 -11.83 14.61 4.00
C GLY A 743 -10.63 15.32 3.38
N PHE A 744 -9.47 15.11 4.00
CA PHE A 744 -8.18 15.67 3.61
C PHE A 744 -7.09 14.62 3.72
N GLN A 745 -6.08 14.72 2.85
CA GLN A 745 -4.82 14.01 3.01
C GLN A 745 -3.79 14.94 3.64
N VAL A 746 -3.51 14.78 4.93
CA VAL A 746 -2.65 15.68 5.70
C VAL A 746 -1.21 15.18 5.70
N LYS A 747 -0.27 16.03 5.28
CA LYS A 747 1.17 15.80 5.50
C LYS A 747 1.52 16.21 6.91
N THR A 748 2.30 15.40 7.60
CA THR A 748 2.72 15.70 8.97
C THR A 748 4.18 15.34 9.18
N HIS A 749 4.81 15.91 10.20
CA HIS A 749 6.14 15.51 10.68
C HIS A 749 6.09 15.08 12.16
N ALA A 750 7.13 14.40 12.62
CA ALA A 750 7.16 13.84 13.96
C ALA A 750 7.16 14.95 15.01
N GLY A 751 6.21 14.93 15.95
CA GLY A 751 6.07 15.97 16.98
C GLY A 751 5.30 17.21 16.54
N GLY A 752 4.87 17.27 15.28
CA GLY A 752 4.10 18.36 14.72
C GLY A 752 2.63 18.36 15.12
N ALA A 753 2.03 19.55 15.07
CA ALA A 753 0.59 19.77 15.22
C ALA A 753 0.06 20.47 13.96
N ASN A 754 -0.72 19.73 13.17
CA ASN A 754 -1.30 20.25 11.93
C ASN A 754 -2.75 20.67 12.16
N HIS A 755 -3.13 21.86 11.71
CA HIS A 755 -4.49 22.36 11.83
C HIS A 755 -5.27 22.14 10.53
N VAL A 756 -6.46 21.56 10.63
CA VAL A 756 -7.38 21.34 9.51
C VAL A 756 -8.75 21.89 9.87
N THR A 757 -9.37 22.61 8.95
CA THR A 757 -10.71 23.16 9.14
C THR A 757 -11.72 22.45 8.24
N PHE A 758 -12.88 22.13 8.80
CA PHE A 758 -14.04 21.61 8.08
C PHE A 758 -15.17 22.63 8.17
N PRO A 759 -15.24 23.59 7.22
CA PRO A 759 -16.41 24.42 7.06
C PRO A 759 -17.57 23.56 6.54
N LEU A 760 -18.68 23.59 7.27
CA LEU A 760 -19.93 22.95 6.86
C LEU A 760 -20.90 24.02 6.40
N TRP A 761 -21.43 23.82 5.21
CA TRP A 761 -22.37 24.72 4.56
C TRP A 761 -23.77 24.17 4.71
N ARG A 762 -24.73 25.03 5.04
CA ARG A 762 -26.15 24.65 4.92
C ARG A 762 -26.47 24.51 3.44
N THR A 763 -27.01 23.35 3.09
CA THR A 763 -27.49 23.04 1.75
C THR A 763 -29.00 22.86 1.76
N VAL A 764 -29.60 23.01 0.60
CA VAL A 764 -31.04 22.89 0.38
C VAL A 764 -31.28 21.80 -0.66
N GLU A 765 -32.33 21.01 -0.47
CA GLU A 765 -32.82 20.09 -1.50
C GLU A 765 -33.79 20.81 -2.43
N VAL A 766 -33.60 20.69 -3.74
CA VAL A 766 -34.52 21.29 -4.71
C VAL A 766 -35.24 20.17 -5.44
N GLU A 767 -36.53 20.05 -5.20
CA GLU A 767 -37.38 18.99 -5.74
C GLU A 767 -38.42 19.55 -6.74
N GLY A 768 -38.97 18.69 -7.57
CA GLY A 768 -40.06 19.04 -8.47
C GLY A 768 -40.35 17.95 -9.49
N PHE A 769 -41.29 18.23 -10.40
CA PHE A 769 -41.68 17.30 -11.47
C PHE A 769 -41.34 17.85 -12.85
N LEU A 770 -40.81 16.98 -13.72
CA LEU A 770 -40.63 17.25 -15.14
C LEU A 770 -41.74 16.57 -15.95
N VAL A 771 -42.59 17.40 -16.55
CA VAL A 771 -43.79 16.95 -17.26
C VAL A 771 -43.86 17.54 -18.66
N ARG A 772 -44.53 16.83 -19.58
CA ARG A 772 -44.86 17.31 -20.91
C ARG A 772 -46.34 17.67 -20.98
N LYS A 773 -46.65 18.83 -21.54
CA LYS A 773 -48.02 19.24 -21.87
C LYS A 773 -48.42 18.65 -23.22
N ASN A 774 -49.40 17.75 -23.25
CA ASN A 774 -49.92 17.20 -24.50
C ASN A 774 -50.91 18.18 -25.15
N LYS A 775 -51.10 18.08 -26.49
CA LYS A 775 -52.20 18.80 -27.16
C LYS A 775 -53.54 18.24 -26.66
N ILE A 776 -54.52 19.12 -26.49
CA ILE A 776 -55.89 18.72 -26.17
C ILE A 776 -56.43 17.98 -27.38
N GLU A 777 -56.68 16.67 -27.25
CA GLU A 777 -57.58 15.98 -28.16
C GLU A 777 -59.02 16.29 -27.73
N LEU A 778 -59.77 16.95 -28.61
CA LEU A 778 -61.20 17.21 -28.43
C LEU A 778 -61.95 15.88 -28.42
N ASN A 779 -62.03 15.24 -27.26
CA ASN A 779 -63.03 14.23 -26.97
C ASN A 779 -63.77 14.62 -25.68
N ASN A 780 -64.83 15.41 -25.88
CA ASN A 780 -66.11 15.41 -25.15
C ASN A 780 -66.14 15.15 -23.64
N ASN A 781 -65.19 15.61 -22.84
CA ASN A 781 -65.43 15.83 -21.41
C ASN A 781 -64.73 17.08 -20.89
N ASN A 782 -65.50 17.88 -20.15
CA ASN A 782 -65.20 19.22 -19.64
C ASN A 782 -64.05 19.25 -18.62
N THR A 783 -62.82 19.07 -19.08
CA THR A 783 -61.62 19.50 -18.35
C THR A 783 -60.77 20.34 -19.29
N ASN A 784 -60.85 21.67 -19.16
CA ASN A 784 -60.12 22.66 -19.96
C ASN A 784 -58.61 22.72 -19.64
N GLN A 785 -58.01 21.63 -19.14
CA GLN A 785 -56.57 21.54 -18.88
C GLN A 785 -55.97 20.38 -19.69
N PRO A 786 -54.95 20.64 -20.53
CA PRO A 786 -54.28 19.59 -21.28
C PRO A 786 -53.64 18.56 -20.34
N PRO A 787 -53.73 17.25 -20.63
CA PRO A 787 -53.13 16.22 -19.78
C PRO A 787 -51.61 16.38 -19.75
N LEU A 788 -51.05 16.38 -18.53
CA LEU A 788 -49.62 16.36 -18.27
C LEU A 788 -49.11 14.92 -18.27
N THR A 789 -47.98 14.67 -18.93
CA THR A 789 -47.33 13.35 -18.94
C THR A 789 -45.95 13.46 -18.32
N ALA A 790 -45.68 12.65 -17.31
CA ALA A 790 -44.37 12.50 -16.70
C ALA A 790 -43.28 12.16 -17.73
N LEU A 791 -42.08 12.73 -17.56
CA LEU A 791 -40.93 12.44 -18.40
C LEU A 791 -39.83 11.71 -17.60
N PRO A 792 -39.76 10.37 -17.67
CA PRO A 792 -38.79 9.59 -16.89
C PRO A 792 -37.40 9.49 -17.54
N GLY A 793 -36.38 9.32 -16.70
CA GLY A 793 -34.99 9.07 -17.11
C GLY A 793 -34.30 10.26 -17.79
N VAL A 794 -34.83 11.47 -17.63
CA VAL A 794 -34.31 12.69 -18.27
C VAL A 794 -33.18 13.26 -17.42
N LYS A 795 -32.00 13.42 -18.01
CA LYS A 795 -30.88 14.11 -17.36
C LYS A 795 -31.12 15.61 -17.32
N ILE A 796 -31.11 16.15 -16.11
CA ILE A 796 -31.31 17.56 -15.81
C ILE A 796 -30.13 18.13 -15.02
N SER A 797 -29.98 19.44 -15.03
CA SER A 797 -28.90 20.13 -14.32
C SER A 797 -29.33 21.51 -13.84
N LEU A 798 -28.83 21.93 -12.69
CA LEU A 798 -28.89 23.32 -12.24
C LEU A 798 -27.63 24.04 -12.74
N ALA A 799 -27.84 25.16 -13.43
CA ALA A 799 -26.77 26.01 -13.93
C ALA A 799 -26.87 27.41 -13.32
N THR A 800 -25.72 28.04 -13.06
CA THR A 800 -25.68 29.46 -12.70
C THR A 800 -26.18 30.35 -13.84
N LYS A 801 -26.42 31.62 -13.55
CA LYS A 801 -26.70 32.67 -14.54
C LYS A 801 -25.66 32.75 -15.68
N GLU A 802 -24.41 32.40 -15.37
CA GLU A 802 -23.28 32.31 -16.32
C GLU A 802 -23.28 31.02 -17.16
N GLY A 803 -24.23 30.13 -16.91
CA GLY A 803 -24.50 28.94 -17.71
C GLY A 803 -23.70 27.69 -17.34
N LYS A 804 -22.82 27.76 -16.33
CA LYS A 804 -22.01 26.63 -15.86
C LYS A 804 -22.87 25.65 -15.03
N PRO A 805 -22.95 24.36 -15.41
CA PRO A 805 -23.69 23.38 -14.63
C PRO A 805 -22.97 23.09 -13.30
N ILE A 806 -23.69 23.16 -12.17
CA ILE A 806 -23.17 22.92 -10.82
C ILE A 806 -23.61 21.55 -10.30
N VAL A 807 -24.90 21.22 -10.42
CA VAL A 807 -25.49 19.97 -9.90
C VAL A 807 -26.26 19.27 -11.03
N ARG A 808 -26.24 17.94 -11.06
CA ARG A 808 -26.92 17.11 -12.07
C ARG A 808 -27.79 16.07 -11.38
N ALA A 809 -28.97 15.81 -11.94
CA ALA A 809 -29.90 14.79 -11.48
C ALA A 809 -30.55 14.10 -12.70
N SER A 810 -31.29 13.04 -12.45
CA SER A 810 -32.14 12.39 -13.44
C SER A 810 -33.55 12.24 -12.89
N THR A 811 -34.55 12.38 -13.75
CA THR A 811 -35.94 12.20 -13.35
C THR A 811 -36.27 10.72 -13.12
N GLU A 812 -37.09 10.45 -12.12
CA GLU A 812 -37.65 9.14 -11.79
C GLU A 812 -38.80 8.76 -12.73
N TYR A 813 -39.44 7.60 -12.50
CA TYR A 813 -40.48 7.04 -13.38
C TYR A 813 -41.70 7.97 -13.55
N ASP A 814 -42.07 8.66 -12.49
CA ASP A 814 -43.18 9.61 -12.42
C ASP A 814 -42.78 11.05 -12.81
N GLY A 815 -41.55 11.25 -13.29
CA GLY A 815 -41.02 12.56 -13.67
C GLY A 815 -40.52 13.38 -12.48
N PHE A 816 -40.59 12.87 -11.25
CA PHE A 816 -40.02 13.50 -10.07
C PHE A 816 -38.50 13.63 -10.19
N PHE A 817 -37.94 14.71 -9.65
CA PHE A 817 -36.50 14.87 -9.52
C PHE A 817 -36.14 15.57 -8.22
N VAL A 818 -34.94 15.27 -7.71
CA VAL A 818 -34.33 15.95 -6.57
C VAL A 818 -32.91 16.34 -6.93
N PHE A 819 -32.57 17.61 -6.69
CA PHE A 819 -31.19 18.07 -6.60
C PHE A 819 -30.81 18.16 -5.14
N ASP A 820 -29.86 17.32 -4.74
CA ASP A 820 -29.30 17.31 -3.40
C ASP A 820 -28.14 18.30 -3.27
N HIS A 821 -27.88 18.75 -2.03
CA HIS A 821 -26.72 19.57 -1.67
C HIS A 821 -26.60 20.91 -2.44
N VAL A 822 -27.72 21.58 -2.73
CA VAL A 822 -27.73 22.87 -3.43
C VAL A 822 -27.35 23.99 -2.46
N LEU A 823 -26.35 24.79 -2.82
CA LEU A 823 -25.94 25.96 -2.03
C LEU A 823 -26.83 27.18 -2.34
N PRO A 824 -26.86 28.21 -1.48
CA PRO A 824 -27.53 29.46 -1.80
C PRO A 824 -26.99 30.13 -3.08
N GLY A 825 -27.89 30.71 -3.87
CA GLY A 825 -27.57 31.38 -5.14
C GLY A 825 -28.71 31.41 -6.15
N GLU A 826 -28.48 32.06 -7.30
CA GLU A 826 -29.42 32.07 -8.44
C GLU A 826 -29.14 30.91 -9.40
N TYR A 827 -30.15 30.07 -9.64
CA TYR A 827 -30.05 28.89 -10.48
C TYR A 827 -31.11 28.87 -11.58
N CYS A 828 -30.76 28.31 -12.73
CA CYS A 828 -31.69 27.99 -13.80
C CYS A 828 -31.63 26.50 -14.12
N LEU A 829 -32.80 25.86 -14.20
CA LEU A 829 -32.91 24.45 -14.56
C LEU A 829 -32.69 24.26 -16.07
N LYS A 830 -31.80 23.32 -16.41
CA LYS A 830 -31.47 22.94 -17.79
C LYS A 830 -31.72 21.45 -18.00
N VAL A 831 -32.44 21.12 -19.06
CA VAL A 831 -32.60 19.75 -19.57
C VAL A 831 -31.53 19.48 -20.64
N GLU A 832 -31.04 18.25 -20.73
CA GLU A 832 -30.04 17.87 -21.72
C GLU A 832 -30.49 18.21 -23.16
N GLY A 833 -29.71 19.04 -23.87
CA GLY A 833 -30.10 19.55 -25.18
C GLY A 833 -30.29 18.46 -26.26
N ARG A 834 -29.61 17.32 -26.13
CA ARG A 834 -29.81 16.15 -27.01
C ARG A 834 -31.21 15.57 -26.85
N TYR A 835 -31.71 15.51 -25.61
CA TYR A 835 -33.06 15.02 -25.31
C TYR A 835 -34.12 15.95 -25.90
N LEU A 836 -33.98 17.27 -25.68
CA LEU A 836 -34.89 18.28 -26.21
C LEU A 836 -34.96 18.25 -27.75
N LYS A 837 -33.82 18.13 -28.44
CA LYS A 837 -33.76 18.02 -29.90
C LYS A 837 -34.39 16.73 -30.42
N LYS A 838 -34.09 15.58 -29.82
CA LYS A 838 -34.64 14.27 -30.24
C LYS A 838 -36.16 14.19 -30.07
N LYS A 839 -36.69 14.81 -29.01
CA LYS A 839 -38.12 14.79 -28.69
C LYS A 839 -38.89 16.02 -29.19
N ILE A 840 -38.20 17.00 -29.77
CA ILE A 840 -38.76 18.27 -30.27
C ILE A 840 -39.54 18.97 -29.15
N LEU A 841 -38.89 19.19 -28.02
CA LEU A 841 -39.47 19.82 -26.83
C LEU A 841 -38.75 21.13 -26.51
N LYS A 842 -39.50 22.12 -26.03
CA LYS A 842 -39.00 23.39 -25.49
C LYS A 842 -39.62 23.67 -24.13
N PHE A 843 -38.94 24.44 -23.29
CA PHE A 843 -39.51 24.91 -22.03
C PHE A 843 -40.73 25.80 -22.30
N GLU A 844 -41.83 25.59 -21.57
CA GLU A 844 -42.96 26.53 -21.59
C GLU A 844 -42.55 27.87 -20.97
N HIS A 845 -41.79 27.80 -19.87
CA HIS A 845 -41.18 28.94 -19.20
C HIS A 845 -39.77 28.56 -18.73
N ASN A 846 -38.79 29.45 -18.89
CA ASN A 846 -37.48 29.27 -18.25
C ASN A 846 -37.67 29.29 -16.74
N ARG A 847 -37.21 28.24 -16.06
CA ARG A 847 -37.30 28.12 -14.60
C ARG A 847 -35.97 28.50 -13.98
N CYS A 848 -35.82 29.80 -13.76
CA CYS A 848 -34.79 30.32 -12.87
C CYS A 848 -35.41 30.65 -11.51
N PHE A 849 -34.70 30.33 -10.44
CA PHE A 849 -35.13 30.54 -9.06
C PHE A 849 -33.93 30.88 -8.19
N GLU A 850 -34.20 31.49 -7.04
CA GLU A 850 -33.19 31.87 -6.07
C GLU A 850 -33.30 30.94 -4.86
N VAL A 851 -32.17 30.38 -4.44
CA VAL A 851 -32.01 29.66 -3.19
C VAL A 851 -31.43 30.67 -2.19
N SER A 852 -32.23 31.13 -1.24
CA SER A 852 -31.79 32.04 -0.19
C SER A 852 -31.21 31.29 1.02
N GLU A 853 -30.38 31.95 1.82
CA GLU A 853 -29.82 31.40 3.07
C GLU A 853 -30.90 31.04 4.12
N ASN A 854 -32.07 31.71 4.06
CA ASN A 854 -33.21 31.48 4.96
C ASN A 854 -34.28 30.54 4.36
N SER A 855 -33.98 29.88 3.24
CA SER A 855 -34.92 28.93 2.62
C SER A 855 -35.17 27.76 3.57
N LYS A 856 -36.37 27.16 3.50
CA LYS A 856 -36.63 25.88 4.16
C LYS A 856 -35.64 24.82 3.67
N ASP A 857 -35.49 23.73 4.42
CA ASP A 857 -34.55 22.64 4.13
C ASP A 857 -34.75 22.03 2.73
N TYR A 858 -35.93 22.21 2.15
CA TYR A 858 -36.23 21.91 0.76
C TYR A 858 -36.98 23.06 0.06
N ILE A 859 -36.84 23.13 -1.26
CA ILE A 859 -37.57 24.01 -2.17
C ILE A 859 -38.35 23.13 -3.16
N ASP A 860 -39.67 23.20 -3.07
CA ASP A 860 -40.58 22.58 -4.04
C ASP A 860 -40.75 23.49 -5.27
N LEU A 861 -40.19 23.06 -6.40
CA LEU A 861 -40.39 23.71 -7.68
C LEU A 861 -41.72 23.27 -8.29
N LYS A 862 -42.57 24.26 -8.57
CA LYS A 862 -43.73 24.06 -9.45
C LYS A 862 -43.31 23.33 -10.73
N ASP A 863 -44.17 22.42 -11.18
CA ASP A 863 -43.98 21.60 -12.38
C ASP A 863 -43.22 22.30 -13.50
N VAL A 864 -42.13 21.66 -13.92
CA VAL A 864 -41.32 22.05 -15.05
C VAL A 864 -41.98 21.48 -16.29
N VAL A 865 -42.72 22.33 -17.00
CA VAL A 865 -43.51 21.94 -18.16
C VAL A 865 -42.71 22.13 -19.45
N LEU A 866 -42.56 21.04 -20.20
CA LEU A 866 -42.08 21.04 -21.58
C LEU A 866 -43.26 21.01 -22.56
N VAL A 867 -43.21 21.85 -23.59
CA VAL A 867 -44.20 21.90 -24.67
C VAL A 867 -43.55 21.49 -26.00
N GLN A 868 -44.37 21.10 -26.96
CA GLN A 868 -43.89 20.74 -28.30
C GLN A 868 -43.25 21.95 -28.99
N GLY A 869 -42.04 21.76 -29.51
CA GLY A 869 -41.34 22.75 -30.36
C GLY A 869 -41.87 22.72 -31.79
N GLU A 870 -41.69 23.82 -32.53
CA GLU A 870 -41.93 23.87 -33.97
C GLU A 870 -40.66 23.42 -34.71
N TYR A 871 -40.83 22.65 -35.79
CA TYR A 871 -39.74 22.31 -36.70
C TYR A 871 -39.24 23.60 -37.35
N GLN A 872 -38.00 24.01 -37.06
CA GLN A 872 -37.30 24.90 -37.98
C GLN A 872 -36.72 24.03 -39.09
N GLN A 873 -37.20 24.24 -40.31
CA GLN A 873 -36.66 23.66 -41.53
C GLN A 873 -35.23 24.13 -41.78
#